data_AF-A0A150TPR8-F1
#
_entry.id   AF-A0A150TPR8-F1
#
_cell.length_a   1.000
_cell.length_b   1.000
_cell.length_c   1.000
_cell.angle_alpha   90.00
_cell.angle_beta   90.00
_cell.angle_gamma   90.00
#
_symmetry.space_group_name_H-M   'P 1'
#
loop_
_entity.id
_entity.type
_entity.pdbx_description
1 polymer ?
#
loop_
_entity_poly.entity_id
_entity_poly.type
_entity_poly.pdbx_seq_one_letter_code
_entity_poly.pdbx_strand_id
1 'polypeptide(L)'
;MNRIHPRAHLWTKAARTLTALGGLLASTAAPASARAEILAYDEHDGDVGGAVGWANDWPFAREGGELVQTAAYVRRRFAAPLSAAHATRWIAVTGRMAAPPIAYAYHVPMGVSSWTTAHQHPGLHFDTSSPAGLLADGAGPTSGIAGTTLQTWLARYVFGPANANGRYSATVSIWAGSGAGRRIDTGAPPAVVRTLADTTLDSLYAGQSDAQDLFFVERESVATTAREALAAPERDLYVVAHQDDDLLFMNPDIADSIQAGNSVETVYVTAGLGGNCLDVMGEREAGMKAAYAAMAGLANSWSCAEAAVLGKDLVRCALDGSAGRVGLVFLRLPSSPDTALLSDLWNGSAPTLTRVDRTGDECDYRCATGDAADDACDDPDDELPSDELPVDYTREELIGVLARLMSDFRASRVGTLNSDHGHAGDHTDHYHTSLFAFAAQQAYAAGHALQTYRGYDMSNEQANVSDEEFDITWDAFRWYAQCDRFTCTDMSACGTGTTCEPDNSNYRAWARRRYVASAIAGVSGRLGALGGKCLAAAGASSGAPVVLADCSMAAAQQWTVAEDRIGGPGGRCLGVAGGSASNGAPVVLESCAGTRGQAWTMLDGGQIRGLQGRCLAVAGGNAANGTPAQMVDCNGAEAQRFAIQLSAPTRWSYGNDFSDAQIGTSEAYTRTVRLGDVNGDGKADACVRRADGVYCARSNGAGGFLPAQRYTTEFSDANGWQPAHYGNTIQLADIDGDGKADLCGRGAWGILCQVANAAGDAFVASGGGWWTYSFSDAEGFDDAPSYYRSIHLADVDADGYADVCGRGADGLRCAINTTAGSFGAAALWLAEMSDANGWLPEQYGATIQLGDIDGDGAADACGRGPSGVVCAVASASGAGFARPHVWSYSRGGAPDYGDGSEFDAAPSHWGSLGLGDVDGDGDADLCGRGASGALCALSNRLGFGAARPASIGAFGDAQGWLAARYGATVQPGDVDGDGRADLCGRASDGLWCALAP
;
A
#
# COMPACT_ATOMS: atom_id res chain seq x y z
N MET A 1 0.19 -55.80 -28.80
CA MET A 1 -1.22 -56.13 -29.12
C MET A 1 -1.99 -54.82 -28.99
N ASN A 2 -2.47 -54.24 -30.10
CA ASN A 2 -3.87 -54.31 -30.58
C ASN A 2 -4.85 -53.54 -29.67
N ARG A 3 -5.58 -52.48 -30.08
CA ARG A 3 -5.78 -51.84 -31.41
C ARG A 3 -6.21 -50.34 -31.24
N ILE A 4 -5.64 -49.39 -32.00
CA ILE A 4 -6.20 -48.64 -33.18
C ILE A 4 -7.38 -47.68 -32.82
N HIS A 5 -7.26 -46.32 -32.82
CA HIS A 5 -7.12 -45.33 -33.94
C HIS A 5 -8.42 -45.07 -34.78
N PRO A 6 -8.57 -43.96 -35.58
CA PRO A 6 -8.04 -42.57 -35.48
C PRO A 6 -8.90 -41.42 -36.16
N ARG A 7 -8.40 -40.15 -36.14
CA ARG A 7 -8.48 -39.08 -37.20
C ARG A 7 -9.86 -38.44 -37.58
N ALA A 8 -10.01 -37.27 -38.24
CA ALA A 8 -9.15 -36.07 -38.46
C ALA A 8 -9.84 -34.90 -39.25
N HIS A 9 -9.26 -33.68 -39.13
CA HIS A 9 -9.05 -32.60 -40.14
C HIS A 9 -10.18 -31.85 -40.92
N LEU A 10 -10.13 -30.50 -40.78
CA LEU A 10 -10.12 -29.41 -41.79
C LEU A 10 -11.32 -29.18 -42.77
N TRP A 11 -11.79 -27.92 -42.92
CA TRP A 11 -11.48 -27.00 -44.05
C TRP A 11 -12.17 -25.61 -43.93
N THR A 12 -11.72 -24.65 -44.76
CA THR A 12 -11.75 -23.17 -44.63
C THR A 12 -12.87 -22.36 -45.33
N LYS A 13 -13.12 -21.14 -44.83
CA LYS A 13 -13.50 -19.84 -45.48
C LYS A 13 -14.68 -19.70 -46.49
N ALA A 14 -15.58 -18.75 -46.20
CA ALA A 14 -16.39 -17.94 -47.14
C ALA A 14 -16.67 -16.53 -46.52
N ALA A 15 -17.19 -15.52 -47.26
CA ALA A 15 -17.38 -14.15 -46.74
C ALA A 15 -18.35 -13.22 -47.54
N ARG A 16 -18.77 -12.10 -46.91
CA ARG A 16 -19.43 -10.86 -47.44
C ARG A 16 -20.94 -10.99 -47.83
N THR A 17 -21.88 -10.00 -47.77
CA THR A 17 -21.85 -8.52 -47.52
C THR A 17 -23.24 -7.87 -47.20
N LEU A 18 -23.28 -6.82 -46.34
CA LEU A 18 -24.00 -5.50 -46.38
C LEU A 18 -25.56 -5.25 -46.36
N THR A 19 -26.01 -4.43 -45.37
CA THR A 19 -27.08 -3.33 -45.34
C THR A 19 -28.60 -3.65 -45.51
N ALA A 20 -29.61 -2.90 -44.96
CA ALA A 20 -29.68 -1.57 -44.29
C ALA A 20 -30.95 -1.29 -43.40
N LEU A 21 -30.88 -0.22 -42.56
CA LEU A 21 -31.91 0.77 -42.15
C LEU A 21 -33.11 0.47 -41.18
N GLY A 22 -32.95 0.83 -39.89
CA GLY A 22 -33.51 2.05 -39.22
C GLY A 22 -35.00 2.16 -38.76
N GLY A 23 -35.26 2.66 -37.52
CA GLY A 23 -36.63 3.14 -37.15
C GLY A 23 -37.10 3.39 -35.68
N LEU A 24 -36.36 4.12 -34.83
CA LEU A 24 -36.78 5.04 -33.71
C LEU A 24 -38.06 4.89 -32.79
N LEU A 25 -37.87 5.32 -31.51
CA LEU A 25 -38.80 5.80 -30.44
C LEU A 25 -39.54 4.78 -29.51
N ALA A 26 -39.83 5.04 -28.22
CA ALA A 26 -39.16 5.81 -27.11
C ALA A 26 -40.00 5.72 -25.79
N SER A 27 -39.35 5.97 -24.63
CA SER A 27 -39.94 6.17 -23.27
C SER A 27 -40.59 4.93 -22.61
N THR A 28 -40.57 4.68 -21.29
CA THR A 28 -40.23 5.42 -20.03
C THR A 28 -39.61 4.44 -19.01
N ALA A 29 -38.79 4.76 -18.00
CA ALA A 29 -38.15 6.01 -17.51
C ALA A 29 -36.90 5.65 -16.62
N ALA A 30 -36.55 6.49 -15.63
CA ALA A 30 -35.40 6.39 -14.70
C ALA A 30 -35.92 6.39 -13.22
N PRO A 31 -35.11 6.28 -12.13
CA PRO A 31 -33.66 6.55 -12.03
C PRO A 31 -32.78 5.55 -11.22
N ALA A 32 -31.47 5.74 -11.38
CA ALA A 32 -30.42 5.50 -10.39
C ALA A 32 -29.56 6.78 -10.30
N SER A 33 -28.93 7.07 -9.16
CA SER A 33 -28.20 8.33 -8.92
C SER A 33 -27.17 8.19 -7.80
N ALA A 34 -25.94 8.71 -7.90
CA ALA A 34 -25.21 9.21 -9.07
C ALA A 34 -23.70 9.32 -8.74
N ARG A 35 -22.84 8.63 -9.50
CA ARG A 35 -21.37 8.79 -9.44
C ARG A 35 -20.93 10.12 -10.09
N ALA A 36 -19.82 10.69 -9.65
CA ALA A 36 -19.19 11.86 -10.28
C ALA A 36 -17.79 11.50 -10.80
N GLU A 37 -17.57 11.68 -12.11
CA GLU A 37 -16.37 11.23 -12.83
C GLU A 37 -15.56 12.43 -13.34
N ILE A 38 -14.23 12.38 -13.24
CA ILE A 38 -13.33 13.48 -13.64
C ILE A 38 -12.78 13.23 -15.05
N LEU A 39 -12.91 14.23 -15.94
CA LEU A 39 -12.34 14.21 -17.29
C LEU A 39 -11.51 15.47 -17.57
N ALA A 40 -10.26 15.29 -17.99
CA ALA A 40 -9.31 16.36 -18.31
C ALA A 40 -8.96 16.41 -19.82
N TYR A 41 -8.65 17.60 -20.34
CA TYR A 41 -8.29 17.84 -21.75
C TYR A 41 -7.25 18.97 -21.87
N ASP A 42 -6.39 18.94 -22.90
CA ASP A 42 -5.25 19.86 -23.06
C ASP A 42 -5.06 20.37 -24.50
N GLU A 43 -4.54 21.60 -24.65
CA GLU A 43 -4.06 22.20 -25.91
C GLU A 43 -2.94 23.26 -25.66
N HIS A 44 -1.78 23.02 -26.28
CA HIS A 44 -0.69 23.97 -26.59
C HIS A 44 -0.11 23.55 -27.96
N ASP A 45 0.44 24.42 -28.81
CA ASP A 45 0.78 25.85 -28.69
C ASP A 45 0.30 26.62 -29.94
N GLY A 46 0.17 27.94 -29.83
CA GLY A 46 -0.34 28.77 -30.92
C GLY A 46 0.73 29.23 -31.93
N ASP A 47 0.63 28.78 -33.18
CA ASP A 47 1.09 29.57 -34.32
C ASP A 47 0.13 29.42 -35.54
N VAL A 48 0.11 30.41 -36.42
CA VAL A 48 -1.12 30.76 -37.15
C VAL A 48 -1.38 29.96 -38.43
N GLY A 49 -2.47 29.18 -38.45
CA GLY A 49 -3.23 28.87 -39.66
C GLY A 49 -3.23 27.41 -40.12
N GLY A 50 -4.20 26.62 -39.65
CA GLY A 50 -4.50 25.29 -40.16
C GLY A 50 -5.89 24.83 -39.73
N ALA A 51 -6.69 24.29 -40.66
CA ALA A 51 -7.97 23.69 -40.31
C ALA A 51 -7.74 22.32 -39.65
N VAL A 52 -8.44 22.05 -38.53
CA VAL A 52 -8.39 20.72 -37.89
C VAL A 52 -9.04 19.70 -38.83
N GLY A 53 -8.23 18.78 -39.33
CA GLY A 53 -8.68 17.65 -40.14
C GLY A 53 -9.33 16.58 -39.26
N TRP A 54 -10.46 16.05 -39.71
CA TRP A 54 -11.14 14.95 -39.04
C TRP A 54 -10.37 13.65 -39.29
N ALA A 55 -9.76 13.08 -38.25
CA ALA A 55 -9.23 11.73 -38.27
C ALA A 55 -10.40 10.73 -38.22
N ASN A 56 -10.79 10.21 -39.38
CA ASN A 56 -11.60 9.00 -39.45
C ASN A 56 -10.73 7.77 -39.11
N ASP A 57 -11.39 6.66 -38.79
CA ASP A 57 -10.85 5.30 -38.66
C ASP A 57 -10.11 4.93 -37.34
N TRP A 58 -10.86 4.66 -36.27
CA TRP A 58 -10.64 3.49 -35.39
C TRP A 58 -11.99 2.79 -35.10
N PRO A 59 -12.05 1.45 -34.96
CA PRO A 59 -13.22 0.71 -35.43
C PRO A 59 -13.81 -0.30 -34.43
N PHE A 60 -14.83 0.09 -33.64
CA PHE A 60 -15.70 -0.86 -32.93
C PHE A 60 -17.17 -0.47 -33.01
N ALA A 61 -17.85 -1.00 -34.03
CA ALA A 61 -19.30 -1.11 -34.07
C ALA A 61 -19.73 -2.35 -34.88
N ARG A 62 -20.26 -3.35 -34.18
CA ARG A 62 -21.18 -4.35 -34.74
C ARG A 62 -22.31 -4.56 -33.76
N GLU A 63 -23.54 -4.40 -34.23
CA GLU A 63 -24.73 -4.84 -33.50
C GLU A 63 -24.83 -6.38 -33.57
N GLY A 64 -25.19 -7.02 -32.45
CA GLY A 64 -25.60 -8.43 -32.41
C GLY A 64 -24.80 -9.32 -31.45
N GLY A 65 -25.06 -9.16 -30.15
CA GLY A 65 -24.56 -10.06 -29.09
C GLY A 65 -23.28 -9.60 -28.41
N GLU A 66 -23.38 -9.40 -27.09
CA GLU A 66 -22.34 -9.39 -26.04
C GLU A 66 -20.87 -9.08 -26.40
N LEU A 67 -20.37 -7.95 -25.87
CA LEU A 67 -18.99 -7.74 -25.36
C LEU A 67 -19.09 -6.59 -24.34
N VAL A 68 -18.80 -6.81 -23.05
CA VAL A 68 -17.47 -6.75 -22.40
C VAL A 68 -16.91 -5.31 -22.38
N GLN A 69 -16.82 -4.75 -21.17
CA GLN A 69 -16.09 -3.51 -20.90
C GLN A 69 -14.59 -3.70 -21.18
N THR A 70 -13.96 -2.67 -21.72
CA THR A 70 -12.50 -2.51 -21.67
C THR A 70 -12.19 -1.09 -21.22
N ALA A 71 -11.52 -0.94 -20.09
CA ALA A 71 -11.02 0.33 -19.61
C ALA A 71 -9.89 0.83 -20.52
N ALA A 72 -9.84 2.14 -20.77
CA ALA A 72 -8.77 2.77 -21.52
C ALA A 72 -8.44 4.15 -20.94
N TYR A 73 -7.64 4.15 -19.87
CA TYR A 73 -7.03 5.36 -19.33
C TYR A 73 -6.07 5.98 -20.36
N VAL A 74 -6.28 7.25 -20.72
CA VAL A 74 -5.34 8.00 -21.58
C VAL A 74 -4.62 9.06 -20.75
N ARG A 75 -3.63 8.66 -19.95
CA ARG A 75 -2.65 9.59 -19.36
C ARG A 75 -1.69 10.07 -20.46
N ARG A 76 -1.55 11.39 -20.66
CA ARG A 76 -0.43 12.00 -21.42
C ARG A 76 0.32 13.02 -20.57
N ARG A 77 1.65 13.06 -20.73
CA ARG A 77 2.57 13.92 -19.98
C ARG A 77 2.39 15.40 -20.31
N PHE A 78 2.42 16.27 -19.30
CA PHE A 78 2.73 17.69 -19.49
C PHE A 78 4.24 17.89 -19.63
N ALA A 79 4.69 18.64 -20.64
CA ALA A 79 6.11 18.80 -20.98
C ALA A 79 6.81 20.01 -20.34
N ALA A 80 6.10 20.86 -19.59
CA ALA A 80 6.64 22.08 -19.00
C ALA A 80 6.44 22.13 -17.48
N PRO A 81 7.42 22.65 -16.70
CA PRO A 81 7.26 22.88 -15.27
C PRO A 81 6.18 23.95 -15.00
N LEU A 82 5.47 23.82 -13.87
CA LEU A 82 4.28 24.60 -13.50
C LEU A 82 4.50 26.13 -13.36
N SER A 83 5.73 26.61 -13.48
CA SER A 83 6.15 28.02 -13.37
C SER A 83 6.50 28.68 -14.71
N ALA A 84 6.31 28.01 -15.85
CA ALA A 84 6.58 28.59 -17.16
C ALA A 84 5.60 29.74 -17.51
N ALA A 85 6.12 30.87 -18.00
CA ALA A 85 5.29 32.00 -18.42
C ALA A 85 4.38 31.61 -19.60
N HIS A 86 3.11 32.01 -19.52
CA HIS A 86 2.00 31.69 -20.43
C HIS A 86 1.44 30.26 -20.36
N ALA A 87 1.94 29.43 -19.43
CA ALA A 87 1.34 28.12 -19.16
C ALA A 87 -0.18 28.26 -18.92
N THR A 88 -0.95 27.45 -19.65
CA THR A 88 -2.41 27.35 -19.49
C THR A 88 -2.76 26.08 -18.72
N ARG A 89 -3.69 26.18 -17.77
CA ARG A 89 -4.30 25.04 -17.07
C ARG A 89 -5.81 25.13 -17.11
N TRP A 90 -6.47 23.99 -17.25
CA TRP A 90 -7.92 23.83 -17.17
C TRP A 90 -8.25 22.96 -15.97
N ILE A 91 -9.20 23.38 -15.15
CA ILE A 91 -9.64 22.67 -13.94
C ILE A 91 -11.17 22.62 -13.97
N ALA A 92 -11.73 21.42 -13.84
CA ALA A 92 -13.15 21.26 -13.53
C ALA A 92 -13.33 21.40 -12.01
N VAL A 93 -14.22 22.29 -11.58
CA VAL A 93 -14.50 22.56 -10.16
C VAL A 93 -15.97 22.28 -9.93
N THR A 94 -16.32 21.50 -8.91
CA THR A 94 -17.72 21.20 -8.56
C THR A 94 -18.02 21.81 -7.19
N GLY A 95 -19.14 22.53 -7.05
CA GLY A 95 -19.43 23.22 -5.78
C GLY A 95 -20.84 23.81 -5.71
N ARG A 96 -21.20 24.31 -4.51
CA ARG A 96 -22.52 24.88 -4.19
C ARG A 96 -22.46 26.42 -4.18
N MET A 97 -23.38 27.09 -4.87
CA MET A 97 -23.53 28.56 -4.83
C MET A 97 -24.71 29.02 -3.97
N ALA A 98 -24.53 30.14 -3.25
CA ALA A 98 -25.55 30.72 -2.37
C ALA A 98 -26.42 31.83 -3.00
N ALA A 99 -26.03 32.42 -4.14
CA ALA A 99 -26.79 33.46 -4.82
C ALA A 99 -26.47 33.55 -6.33
N PRO A 100 -27.45 33.85 -7.21
CA PRO A 100 -27.19 34.16 -8.61
C PRO A 100 -26.75 35.62 -8.82
N PRO A 101 -25.83 35.91 -9.76
CA PRO A 101 -25.47 37.29 -10.11
C PRO A 101 -26.65 38.04 -10.76
N ILE A 102 -26.70 39.35 -10.52
CA ILE A 102 -27.85 40.21 -10.79
C ILE A 102 -28.10 40.41 -12.30
N ALA A 103 -29.38 40.43 -12.68
CA ALA A 103 -29.87 40.44 -14.05
C ALA A 103 -29.53 41.69 -14.90
N TYR A 104 -29.48 41.50 -16.22
CA TYR A 104 -29.87 42.51 -17.21
C TYR A 104 -30.66 41.87 -18.37
N ALA A 105 -31.55 42.65 -18.98
CA ALA A 105 -32.58 42.17 -19.92
C ALA A 105 -32.42 42.70 -21.37
N TYR A 106 -33.04 41.95 -22.28
CA TYR A 106 -33.23 42.14 -23.73
C TYR A 106 -33.16 43.55 -24.34
N HIS A 107 -32.66 43.60 -25.59
CA HIS A 107 -33.50 44.08 -26.70
C HIS A 107 -33.12 43.46 -28.06
N VAL A 108 -34.13 43.05 -28.83
CA VAL A 108 -34.05 42.64 -30.25
C VAL A 108 -34.68 43.74 -31.11
N PRO A 109 -34.20 43.98 -32.33
CA PRO A 109 -35.10 43.86 -33.49
C PRO A 109 -34.49 43.07 -34.66
N MET A 110 -35.26 42.14 -35.23
CA MET A 110 -35.01 41.55 -36.55
C MET A 110 -35.42 42.54 -37.66
N GLY A 111 -34.76 42.54 -38.82
CA GLY A 111 -34.97 43.60 -39.84
C GLY A 111 -34.49 43.36 -41.27
N VAL A 112 -34.60 42.13 -41.78
CA VAL A 112 -34.69 41.71 -43.22
C VAL A 112 -33.82 42.34 -44.34
N SER A 113 -33.09 41.43 -45.01
CA SER A 113 -32.86 41.30 -46.47
C SER A 113 -32.11 42.38 -47.27
N SER A 114 -30.96 41.98 -47.85
CA SER A 114 -30.93 41.51 -49.25
C SER A 114 -29.59 40.84 -49.65
N TRP A 115 -29.71 39.80 -50.50
CA TRP A 115 -28.72 39.09 -51.36
C TRP A 115 -27.39 39.84 -51.69
N THR A 116 -26.22 39.20 -51.84
CA THR A 116 -25.88 37.94 -52.57
C THR A 116 -24.59 37.22 -52.09
N THR A 117 -24.45 35.91 -52.40
CA THR A 117 -23.19 35.09 -52.51
C THR A 117 -22.23 35.04 -51.29
N ALA A 118 -21.90 33.91 -50.66
CA ALA A 118 -21.51 32.61 -51.23
C ALA A 118 -21.52 31.46 -50.18
N HIS A 119 -21.39 30.21 -50.65
CA HIS A 119 -21.27 28.94 -49.91
C HIS A 119 -22.47 28.47 -49.06
N GLN A 120 -23.12 27.40 -49.54
CA GLN A 120 -24.03 26.54 -48.77
C GLN A 120 -23.43 25.13 -48.69
N HIS A 121 -23.47 24.54 -47.49
CA HIS A 121 -23.42 23.08 -47.27
C HIS A 121 -24.59 22.69 -46.33
N PRO A 122 -25.10 21.44 -46.36
CA PRO A 122 -26.45 21.12 -45.89
C PRO A 122 -26.54 20.37 -44.55
N GLY A 123 -27.68 20.55 -43.85
CA GLY A 123 -28.06 19.85 -42.60
C GLY A 123 -27.93 20.73 -41.36
N LEU A 124 -28.91 20.86 -40.45
CA LEU A 124 -30.19 20.15 -40.27
C LEU A 124 -31.30 21.15 -39.85
N HIS A 125 -32.55 20.77 -40.12
CA HIS A 125 -33.77 21.48 -39.68
C HIS A 125 -34.58 20.54 -38.78
N PHE A 126 -35.16 21.06 -37.70
CA PHE A 126 -36.44 20.57 -37.17
C PHE A 126 -37.33 21.77 -36.80
N ASP A 127 -38.63 21.59 -37.01
CA ASP A 127 -39.67 22.63 -37.06
C ASP A 127 -40.43 22.75 -35.73
N THR A 128 -41.13 23.87 -35.51
CA THR A 128 -41.76 24.24 -34.24
C THR A 128 -43.28 24.39 -34.31
N SER A 129 -44.02 23.50 -33.65
CA SER A 129 -45.43 23.68 -33.23
C SER A 129 -45.79 22.64 -32.15
N SER A 130 -46.55 22.90 -31.09
CA SER A 130 -47.15 24.13 -30.52
C SER A 130 -47.42 23.92 -29.00
N PRO A 131 -47.73 24.96 -28.21
CA PRO A 131 -47.66 24.89 -26.73
C PRO A 131 -49.00 24.71 -25.99
N ALA A 132 -48.92 24.18 -24.76
CA ALA A 132 -49.89 24.36 -23.66
C ALA A 132 -49.19 24.06 -22.31
N GLY A 133 -49.44 24.75 -21.19
CA GLY A 133 -50.38 25.85 -20.95
C GLY A 133 -49.86 26.87 -19.92
N LEU A 134 -50.68 27.89 -19.65
CA LEU A 134 -50.33 29.09 -18.89
C LEU A 134 -50.12 28.85 -17.38
N LEU A 135 -49.23 29.64 -16.78
CA LEU A 135 -49.40 30.10 -15.40
C LEU A 135 -50.47 31.20 -15.37
N ALA A 136 -51.38 31.15 -14.40
CA ALA A 136 -52.32 32.23 -14.13
C ALA A 136 -51.72 33.22 -13.11
N ASP A 137 -52.00 34.51 -13.29
CA ASP A 137 -51.50 35.59 -12.44
C ASP A 137 -52.03 35.52 -10.99
N GLY A 138 -51.24 36.05 -10.05
CA GLY A 138 -51.83 36.69 -8.86
C GLY A 138 -51.68 35.98 -7.50
N ALA A 139 -50.51 35.45 -7.16
CA ALA A 139 -50.12 35.25 -5.76
C ALA A 139 -48.61 35.45 -5.58
N GLY A 140 -48.20 36.36 -4.70
CA GLY A 140 -46.79 36.52 -4.36
C GLY A 140 -46.35 35.47 -3.33
N PRO A 141 -45.25 34.73 -3.54
CA PRO A 141 -44.71 33.84 -2.53
C PRO A 141 -43.85 34.62 -1.54
N THR A 142 -44.36 34.80 -0.33
CA THR A 142 -43.53 34.99 0.86
C THR A 142 -42.74 33.71 1.14
N SER A 143 -41.43 33.85 1.41
CA SER A 143 -40.53 32.88 2.06
C SER A 143 -40.43 31.46 1.48
N GLY A 144 -39.19 31.03 1.19
CA GLY A 144 -38.83 29.60 1.26
C GLY A 144 -37.83 29.13 0.22
N ILE A 145 -36.86 28.33 0.71
CA ILE A 145 -35.99 27.42 -0.06
C ILE A 145 -34.95 28.09 -0.98
N ALA A 146 -33.79 28.41 -0.39
CA ALA A 146 -32.53 28.44 -1.12
C ALA A 146 -32.07 26.99 -1.39
N GLY A 147 -32.47 26.44 -2.54
CA GLY A 147 -31.99 25.12 -2.98
C GLY A 147 -30.60 25.25 -3.59
N THR A 148 -29.57 24.78 -2.89
CA THR A 148 -28.18 24.77 -3.34
C THR A 148 -27.91 23.62 -4.31
N THR A 149 -28.19 23.80 -5.60
CA THR A 149 -27.75 22.86 -6.63
C THR A 149 -26.23 22.87 -6.77
N LEU A 150 -25.63 21.67 -6.74
CA LEU A 150 -24.27 21.45 -7.21
C LEU A 150 -24.17 21.88 -8.67
N GLN A 151 -23.12 22.64 -8.99
CA GLN A 151 -22.79 23.05 -10.36
C GLN A 151 -21.32 22.76 -10.64
N THR A 152 -21.05 22.38 -11.88
CA THR A 152 -19.69 22.11 -12.37
C THR A 152 -19.26 23.29 -13.22
N TRP A 153 -18.11 23.85 -12.87
CA TRP A 153 -17.50 25.00 -13.50
C TRP A 153 -16.24 24.56 -14.23
N LEU A 154 -15.95 25.17 -15.36
CA LEU A 154 -14.64 25.05 -15.98
C LEU A 154 -13.85 26.32 -15.65
N ALA A 155 -12.65 26.18 -15.10
CA ALA A 155 -11.76 27.28 -14.78
C ALA A 155 -10.48 27.18 -15.62
N ARG A 156 -10.15 28.22 -16.38
CA ARG A 156 -8.88 28.35 -17.10
C ARG A 156 -7.97 29.31 -16.37
N TYR A 157 -6.79 28.85 -16.01
CA TYR A 157 -5.70 29.65 -15.45
C TYR A 157 -4.68 29.92 -16.56
N VAL A 158 -4.28 31.19 -16.70
CA VAL A 158 -3.18 31.61 -17.59
C VAL A 158 -2.18 32.39 -16.75
N PHE A 159 -0.97 31.85 -16.61
CA PHE A 159 0.10 32.45 -15.81
C PHE A 159 0.87 33.50 -16.63
N GLY A 160 0.96 34.73 -16.12
CA GLY A 160 1.85 35.76 -16.64
C GLY A 160 3.31 35.53 -16.23
N PRO A 161 4.26 36.30 -16.78
CA PRO A 161 5.66 36.21 -16.39
C PRO A 161 5.88 36.57 -14.91
N ALA A 162 6.89 35.96 -14.29
CA ALA A 162 7.34 36.33 -12.96
C ALA A 162 7.73 37.80 -12.90
N ASN A 163 7.24 38.53 -11.90
CA ASN A 163 7.74 39.86 -11.59
C ASN A 163 9.09 39.79 -10.85
N ALA A 164 9.73 40.96 -10.64
CA ALA A 164 11.06 41.06 -10.04
C ALA A 164 11.21 40.44 -8.63
N ASN A 165 10.11 40.08 -7.96
CA ASN A 165 10.09 39.43 -6.65
C ASN A 165 9.73 37.93 -6.73
N GLY A 166 9.82 37.30 -7.91
CA GLY A 166 9.51 35.88 -8.12
C GLY A 166 8.02 35.52 -8.07
N ARG A 167 7.11 36.51 -8.09
CA ARG A 167 5.66 36.29 -8.02
C ARG A 167 5.01 36.33 -9.40
N TYR A 168 4.00 35.50 -9.61
CA TYR A 168 3.29 35.36 -10.88
C TYR A 168 1.92 36.04 -10.81
N SER A 169 1.49 36.67 -11.90
CA SER A 169 0.09 37.02 -12.10
C SER A 169 -0.64 35.84 -12.74
N ALA A 170 -1.89 35.59 -12.35
CA ALA A 170 -2.74 34.60 -12.98
C ALA A 170 -4.05 35.27 -13.42
N THR A 171 -4.42 35.07 -14.68
CA THR A 171 -5.77 35.38 -15.16
C THR A 171 -6.60 34.12 -15.09
N VAL A 172 -7.70 34.16 -14.32
CA VAL A 172 -8.66 33.07 -14.20
C VAL A 172 -9.90 33.45 -15.01
N SER A 173 -10.30 32.58 -15.92
CA SER A 173 -11.59 32.67 -16.64
C SER A 173 -12.47 31.50 -16.21
N ILE A 174 -13.72 31.77 -15.84
CA ILE A 174 -14.64 30.73 -15.33
C ILE A 174 -15.87 30.64 -16.24
N TRP A 175 -16.23 29.44 -16.66
CA TRP A 175 -17.46 29.16 -17.41
C TRP A 175 -18.40 28.28 -16.59
N ALA A 176 -19.70 28.56 -16.69
CA ALA A 176 -20.75 27.85 -15.95
C ALA A 176 -21.26 26.63 -16.73
N GLY A 177 -21.32 25.48 -16.07
CA GLY A 177 -22.08 24.31 -16.49
C GLY A 177 -23.20 24.02 -15.49
N SER A 178 -24.45 24.02 -15.94
CA SER A 178 -25.54 23.44 -15.14
C SER A 178 -25.38 21.92 -15.16
N GLY A 179 -25.24 21.28 -13.99
CA GLY A 179 -24.81 19.88 -13.76
C GLY A 179 -25.75 18.77 -14.27
N ALA A 180 -26.27 18.88 -15.48
CA ALA A 180 -27.04 17.86 -16.18
C ALA A 180 -26.76 17.96 -17.69
N GLY A 181 -25.58 17.49 -18.12
CA GLY A 181 -25.21 17.29 -19.54
C GLY A 181 -25.30 18.52 -20.46
N ARG A 182 -25.33 19.74 -19.91
CA ARG A 182 -25.62 20.96 -20.68
C ARG A 182 -24.33 21.59 -21.19
N ARG A 183 -24.36 22.03 -22.45
CA ARG A 183 -23.24 22.72 -23.12
C ARG A 183 -22.75 23.89 -22.25
N ILE A 184 -21.43 23.93 -21.99
CA ILE A 184 -20.74 25.06 -21.38
C ILE A 184 -21.06 26.32 -22.21
N ASP A 185 -21.59 27.36 -21.57
CA ASP A 185 -21.83 28.62 -22.28
C ASP A 185 -20.50 29.34 -22.50
N THR A 186 -19.99 29.27 -23.74
CA THR A 186 -18.74 29.92 -24.16
C THR A 186 -18.92 31.40 -24.49
N GLY A 187 -20.00 32.04 -24.03
CA GLY A 187 -20.07 33.49 -23.89
C GLY A 187 -18.88 34.05 -23.09
N ALA A 188 -18.67 35.37 -23.16
CA ALA A 188 -17.51 36.00 -22.52
C ALA A 188 -17.52 35.72 -20.99
N PRO A 189 -16.54 34.94 -20.47
CA PRO A 189 -16.55 34.54 -19.07
C PRO A 189 -16.22 35.72 -18.15
N PRO A 190 -16.67 35.71 -16.89
CA PRO A 190 -16.04 36.53 -15.86
C PRO A 190 -14.55 36.20 -15.79
N ALA A 191 -13.72 37.21 -16.05
CA ALA A 191 -12.26 37.14 -15.94
C ALA A 191 -11.81 37.82 -14.65
N VAL A 192 -11.11 37.08 -13.80
CA VAL A 192 -10.55 37.57 -12.54
C VAL A 192 -9.03 37.51 -12.63
N VAL A 193 -8.37 38.66 -12.51
CA VAL A 193 -6.90 38.73 -12.46
C VAL A 193 -6.47 38.77 -11.00
N ARG A 194 -5.70 37.78 -10.55
CA ARG A 194 -5.11 37.72 -9.20
C ARG A 194 -3.58 37.64 -9.29
N THR A 195 -2.90 38.27 -8.34
CA THR A 195 -1.45 38.11 -8.16
C THR A 195 -1.24 37.06 -7.09
N LEU A 196 -0.67 35.91 -7.45
CA LEU A 196 -0.39 34.82 -6.52
C LEU A 196 1.01 35.00 -5.92
N ALA A 197 1.15 34.64 -4.65
CA ALA A 197 2.41 34.68 -3.93
C ALA A 197 2.73 33.27 -3.43
N ASP A 198 3.82 32.70 -3.93
CA ASP A 198 4.23 31.30 -3.72
C ASP A 198 3.27 30.27 -4.32
N THR A 199 3.76 29.15 -4.87
CA THR A 199 2.91 28.15 -5.56
C THR A 199 2.74 26.87 -4.74
N THR A 200 2.21 27.02 -3.53
CA THR A 200 1.69 25.92 -2.70
C THR A 200 0.16 25.93 -2.71
N LEU A 201 -0.49 24.81 -2.33
CA LEU A 201 -1.96 24.70 -2.33
C LEU A 201 -2.64 25.80 -1.50
N ASP A 202 -2.03 26.17 -0.37
CA ASP A 202 -2.53 27.22 0.55
C ASP A 202 -2.55 28.63 -0.08
N SER A 203 -1.69 28.92 -1.06
CA SER A 203 -1.62 30.25 -1.66
C SER A 203 -2.83 30.59 -2.54
N LEU A 204 -3.53 29.56 -3.05
CA LEU A 204 -4.79 29.70 -3.78
C LEU A 204 -5.93 30.18 -2.86
N TYR A 205 -5.88 29.86 -1.56
CA TYR A 205 -6.85 30.29 -0.56
C TYR A 205 -6.52 31.66 0.07
N ALA A 206 -5.25 32.05 0.16
CA ALA A 206 -4.76 33.23 0.90
C ALA A 206 -5.21 34.62 0.37
N GLY A 207 -6.12 34.67 -0.62
CA GLY A 207 -6.60 35.89 -1.26
C GLY A 207 -8.05 36.29 -0.93
N GLN A 208 -8.65 35.78 0.15
CA GLN A 208 -10.00 36.20 0.56
C GLN A 208 -9.97 37.58 1.23
N SER A 209 -10.71 38.52 0.65
CA SER A 209 -11.08 39.80 1.27
C SER A 209 -12.60 39.90 1.33
N ASP A 210 -13.13 40.47 2.41
CA ASP A 210 -14.54 40.37 2.86
C ASP A 210 -15.60 41.10 1.98
N ALA A 211 -15.39 41.22 0.67
CA ALA A 211 -16.13 42.16 -0.18
C ALA A 211 -16.53 41.67 -1.59
N GLN A 212 -16.40 40.38 -1.93
CA GLN A 212 -16.89 39.83 -3.21
C GLN A 212 -17.59 38.48 -3.06
N ASP A 213 -18.47 38.17 -4.00
CA ASP A 213 -19.39 37.02 -3.97
C ASP A 213 -18.66 35.69 -3.69
N LEU A 214 -19.13 34.99 -2.66
CA LEU A 214 -18.47 33.80 -2.11
C LEU A 214 -18.62 32.58 -3.00
N PHE A 215 -17.49 32.06 -3.48
CA PHE A 215 -17.35 30.71 -3.99
C PHE A 215 -16.90 29.80 -2.84
N PHE A 216 -17.67 28.75 -2.54
CA PHE A 216 -17.26 27.69 -1.62
C PHE A 216 -16.74 26.51 -2.43
N VAL A 217 -15.49 26.13 -2.15
CA VAL A 217 -14.85 24.89 -2.62
C VAL A 217 -14.31 24.20 -1.39
N GLU A 218 -14.78 22.98 -1.13
CA GLU A 218 -14.42 22.18 0.04
C GLU A 218 -12.95 21.75 -0.04
N ARG A 219 -12.26 21.81 1.11
CA ARG A 219 -10.80 21.74 1.20
C ARG A 219 -10.26 20.37 0.80
N GLU A 220 -10.97 19.27 1.13
CA GLU A 220 -10.59 17.92 0.69
C GLU A 220 -10.63 17.77 -0.83
N SER A 221 -11.72 18.16 -1.50
CA SER A 221 -11.96 17.89 -2.92
C SER A 221 -10.83 18.31 -3.87
N VAL A 222 -10.11 19.38 -3.54
CA VAL A 222 -8.96 19.91 -4.30
C VAL A 222 -7.64 19.33 -3.80
N ALA A 223 -7.54 18.89 -2.55
CA ALA A 223 -6.33 18.31 -1.98
C ALA A 223 -6.12 16.85 -2.44
N THR A 224 -7.17 16.02 -2.42
CA THR A 224 -7.10 14.58 -2.76
C THR A 224 -6.83 14.40 -4.26
N THR A 225 -7.69 14.96 -5.11
CA THR A 225 -7.55 14.91 -6.58
C THR A 225 -6.26 15.55 -7.10
N ALA A 226 -5.69 16.51 -6.37
CA ALA A 226 -4.37 17.04 -6.67
C ALA A 226 -3.24 16.13 -6.19
N ARG A 227 -3.31 15.52 -4.98
CA ARG A 227 -2.30 14.57 -4.48
C ARG A 227 -2.12 13.39 -5.44
N GLU A 228 -3.22 12.73 -5.81
CA GLU A 228 -3.23 11.58 -6.73
C GLU A 228 -2.71 11.94 -8.13
N ALA A 229 -2.97 13.18 -8.60
CA ALA A 229 -2.49 13.68 -9.88
C ALA A 229 -1.07 14.30 -9.83
N LEU A 230 -0.50 14.52 -8.63
CA LEU A 230 0.80 15.17 -8.41
C LEU A 230 1.87 14.23 -7.82
N ALA A 231 1.52 13.02 -7.40
CA ALA A 231 2.50 11.98 -7.15
C ALA A 231 3.32 11.77 -8.43
N ALA A 232 4.62 12.07 -8.37
CA ALA A 232 5.53 11.63 -9.42
C ALA A 232 5.54 10.09 -9.41
N PRO A 233 5.53 9.41 -10.56
CA PRO A 233 5.62 7.96 -10.60
C PRO A 233 6.86 7.50 -9.81
N GLU A 234 6.72 6.41 -9.04
CA GLU A 234 7.76 5.96 -8.12
C GLU A 234 9.06 5.62 -8.88
N ARG A 235 10.13 5.55 -8.12
CA ARG A 235 11.50 5.35 -8.59
C ARG A 235 12.10 4.28 -7.71
N ASP A 236 11.94 3.04 -8.14
CA ASP A 236 12.34 1.87 -7.37
C ASP A 236 13.71 1.41 -7.85
N LEU A 237 14.70 1.48 -6.96
CA LEU A 237 16.06 1.06 -7.25
C LEU A 237 16.39 -0.20 -6.45
N TYR A 238 16.77 -1.26 -7.14
CA TYR A 238 17.10 -2.55 -6.52
C TYR A 238 18.61 -2.79 -6.59
N VAL A 239 19.20 -3.33 -5.51
CA VAL A 239 20.61 -3.69 -5.45
C VAL A 239 20.75 -5.16 -5.06
N VAL A 240 21.30 -5.96 -5.98
CA VAL A 240 21.43 -7.43 -5.88
C VAL A 240 22.84 -7.89 -6.23
N ALA A 241 23.21 -9.09 -5.76
CA ALA A 241 24.54 -9.65 -6.02
C ALA A 241 24.60 -10.19 -7.46
N HIS A 242 23.67 -11.07 -7.80
CA HIS A 242 23.60 -11.81 -9.05
C HIS A 242 22.39 -11.44 -9.90
N GLN A 243 22.51 -11.81 -11.17
CA GLN A 243 21.53 -11.54 -12.20
C GLN A 243 20.22 -12.30 -11.99
N ASP A 244 20.17 -13.42 -11.28
CA ASP A 244 18.92 -14.16 -11.01
C ASP A 244 18.20 -13.77 -9.72
N ASP A 245 18.84 -13.01 -8.83
CA ASP A 245 18.35 -12.79 -7.47
C ASP A 245 17.06 -11.96 -7.42
N ASP A 246 16.98 -10.89 -8.22
CA ASP A 246 15.80 -10.03 -8.29
C ASP A 246 14.58 -10.77 -8.88
N LEU A 247 14.80 -11.67 -9.84
CA LEU A 247 13.75 -12.55 -10.37
C LEU A 247 13.28 -13.61 -9.36
N LEU A 248 14.15 -14.07 -8.46
CA LEU A 248 13.82 -15.17 -7.54
C LEU A 248 13.30 -14.72 -6.18
N PHE A 249 13.66 -13.51 -5.73
CA PHE A 249 13.39 -13.03 -4.36
C PHE A 249 12.59 -11.73 -4.30
N MET A 250 12.57 -10.93 -5.38
CA MET A 250 11.96 -9.59 -5.39
C MET A 250 10.78 -9.46 -6.37
N ASN A 251 10.57 -10.43 -7.26
CA ASN A 251 9.39 -10.49 -8.11
C ASN A 251 8.21 -11.16 -7.38
N PRO A 252 6.97 -10.71 -7.63
CA PRO A 252 6.57 -9.84 -8.75
C PRO A 252 6.69 -8.32 -8.54
N ASP A 253 7.10 -7.79 -7.38
CA ASP A 253 7.11 -6.33 -7.09
C ASP A 253 7.76 -5.48 -8.20
N ILE A 254 8.84 -5.99 -8.79
CA ILE A 254 9.55 -5.38 -9.92
C ILE A 254 8.68 -5.35 -11.18
N ALA A 255 8.05 -6.48 -11.53
CA ALA A 255 7.10 -6.56 -12.64
C ALA A 255 5.89 -5.65 -12.42
N ASP A 256 5.37 -5.60 -11.20
CA ASP A 256 4.18 -4.81 -10.85
C ASP A 256 4.49 -3.31 -10.87
N SER A 257 5.65 -2.89 -10.35
CA SER A 257 6.14 -1.50 -10.47
C SER A 257 6.33 -1.07 -11.94
N ILE A 258 6.91 -1.94 -12.77
CA ILE A 258 7.05 -1.69 -14.22
C ILE A 258 5.67 -1.54 -14.89
N GLN A 259 4.70 -2.37 -14.53
CA GLN A 259 3.33 -2.36 -15.07
C GLN A 259 2.51 -1.15 -14.60
N ALA A 260 2.60 -0.79 -13.32
CA ALA A 260 2.06 0.46 -12.75
C ALA A 260 2.65 1.71 -13.44
N GLY A 261 3.82 1.54 -14.07
CA GLY A 261 4.44 2.55 -14.92
C GLY A 261 5.41 3.47 -14.18
N ASN A 262 5.88 3.02 -13.02
CA ASN A 262 6.98 3.61 -12.28
C ASN A 262 8.29 3.55 -13.09
N SER A 263 9.35 4.15 -12.55
CA SER A 263 10.71 3.96 -13.06
C SER A 263 11.40 2.91 -12.21
N VAL A 264 12.02 1.91 -12.84
CA VAL A 264 12.74 0.83 -12.16
C VAL A 264 14.19 0.77 -12.67
N GLU A 265 15.15 0.72 -11.75
CA GLU A 265 16.56 0.51 -12.08
C GLU A 265 17.19 -0.54 -11.16
N THR A 266 17.72 -1.63 -11.74
CA THR A 266 18.32 -2.72 -10.97
C THR A 266 19.83 -2.76 -11.14
N VAL A 267 20.53 -2.83 -10.01
CA VAL A 267 21.99 -2.70 -9.88
C VAL A 267 22.57 -4.04 -9.45
N TYR A 268 23.28 -4.69 -10.37
CA TYR A 268 23.98 -5.96 -10.13
C TYR A 268 25.42 -5.68 -9.72
N VAL A 269 25.78 -6.05 -8.48
CA VAL A 269 27.09 -5.74 -7.91
C VAL A 269 28.18 -6.67 -8.44
N THR A 270 27.92 -7.97 -8.58
CA THR A 270 28.92 -8.93 -9.06
C THR A 270 28.68 -9.36 -10.51
N ALA A 271 29.68 -10.01 -11.10
CA ALA A 271 29.61 -10.61 -12.43
C ALA A 271 28.84 -11.96 -12.46
N GLY A 272 28.36 -12.47 -11.32
CA GLY A 272 27.56 -13.71 -11.26
C GLY A 272 28.30 -14.96 -11.71
N LEU A 273 29.62 -15.01 -11.46
CA LEU A 273 30.51 -16.04 -11.95
C LEU A 273 30.73 -17.18 -10.94
N GLY A 274 30.34 -18.39 -11.32
CA GLY A 274 30.82 -19.64 -10.73
C GLY A 274 32.10 -20.12 -11.43
N GLY A 275 33.22 -19.45 -11.19
CA GLY A 275 34.51 -19.71 -11.85
C GLY A 275 34.79 -18.84 -13.09
N ASN A 276 35.82 -19.22 -13.86
CA ASN A 276 36.63 -18.26 -14.62
C ASN A 276 36.18 -18.04 -16.09
N CYS A 277 34.91 -17.71 -16.36
CA CYS A 277 34.42 -17.57 -17.75
C CYS A 277 33.52 -16.34 -17.97
N LEU A 278 34.02 -15.37 -18.73
CA LEU A 278 33.38 -14.09 -19.03
C LEU A 278 32.10 -14.22 -19.88
N ASP A 279 32.01 -15.29 -20.70
CA ASP A 279 30.80 -15.61 -21.47
C ASP A 279 29.57 -15.77 -20.58
N VAL A 280 29.73 -16.39 -19.40
CA VAL A 280 28.63 -16.63 -18.45
C VAL A 280 28.04 -15.30 -17.99
N MET A 281 28.87 -14.31 -17.70
CA MET A 281 28.39 -12.97 -17.35
C MET A 281 27.59 -12.35 -18.51
N GLY A 282 28.11 -12.40 -19.74
CA GLY A 282 27.43 -11.85 -20.93
C GLY A 282 26.09 -12.54 -21.24
N GLU A 283 26.02 -13.85 -21.01
CA GLU A 283 24.80 -14.67 -21.08
C GLU A 283 23.76 -14.21 -20.04
N ARG A 284 24.14 -14.16 -18.76
CA ARG A 284 23.24 -13.75 -17.67
C ARG A 284 22.76 -12.31 -17.82
N GLU A 285 23.62 -11.37 -18.26
CA GLU A 285 23.22 -10.00 -18.62
C GLU A 285 22.19 -9.99 -19.77
N ALA A 286 22.33 -10.86 -20.77
CA ALA A 286 21.36 -11.00 -21.87
C ALA A 286 20.01 -11.57 -21.39
N GLY A 287 20.03 -12.51 -20.43
CA GLY A 287 18.84 -13.03 -19.76
C GLY A 287 18.04 -11.94 -19.06
N MET A 288 18.72 -11.05 -18.35
CA MET A 288 18.04 -9.94 -17.64
C MET A 288 17.45 -8.90 -18.57
N LYS A 289 18.15 -8.59 -19.67
CA LYS A 289 17.59 -7.76 -20.74
C LYS A 289 16.34 -8.40 -21.36
N ALA A 290 16.30 -9.73 -21.52
CA ALA A 290 15.12 -10.45 -22.01
C ALA A 290 13.96 -10.43 -20.99
N ALA A 291 14.22 -10.75 -19.72
CA ALA A 291 13.21 -10.78 -18.65
C ALA A 291 12.57 -9.40 -18.44
N TYR A 292 13.35 -8.33 -18.30
CA TYR A 292 12.83 -6.98 -18.10
C TYR A 292 12.07 -6.43 -19.31
N ALA A 293 12.49 -6.78 -20.53
CA ALA A 293 11.73 -6.42 -21.73
C ALA A 293 10.35 -7.12 -21.77
N ALA A 294 10.30 -8.39 -21.34
CA ALA A 294 9.07 -9.16 -21.25
C ALA A 294 8.12 -8.61 -20.17
N MET A 295 8.62 -8.34 -18.95
CA MET A 295 7.84 -7.71 -17.86
C MET A 295 7.27 -6.34 -18.29
N ALA A 296 8.04 -5.56 -19.06
CA ALA A 296 7.58 -4.28 -19.60
C ALA A 296 6.63 -4.38 -20.80
N GLY A 297 6.38 -5.57 -21.35
CA GLY A 297 5.60 -5.77 -22.58
C GLY A 297 6.23 -5.11 -23.82
N LEU A 298 7.56 -4.94 -23.83
CA LEU A 298 8.31 -4.24 -24.86
C LEU A 298 9.22 -5.18 -25.66
N ALA A 299 9.71 -4.70 -26.81
CA ALA A 299 10.73 -5.42 -27.57
C ALA A 299 12.05 -5.47 -26.77
N ASN A 300 12.73 -6.62 -26.80
CA ASN A 300 14.07 -6.78 -26.21
C ASN A 300 15.13 -6.03 -27.03
N SER A 301 15.17 -4.71 -26.87
CA SER A 301 16.10 -3.78 -27.51
C SER A 301 16.59 -2.80 -26.43
N TRP A 302 17.90 -2.65 -26.31
CA TRP A 302 18.51 -1.93 -25.20
C TRP A 302 19.63 -1.02 -25.68
N SER A 303 19.58 0.23 -25.22
CA SER A 303 20.66 1.19 -25.34
C SER A 303 21.61 1.05 -24.15
N CYS A 304 22.75 0.39 -24.34
CA CYS A 304 23.78 0.19 -23.31
C CYS A 304 25.03 1.04 -23.58
N ALA A 305 25.66 1.56 -22.52
CA ALA A 305 26.94 2.26 -22.57
C ALA A 305 27.77 2.02 -21.30
N GLU A 306 29.10 2.06 -21.43
CA GLU A 306 29.98 2.31 -20.28
C GLU A 306 29.70 3.72 -19.74
N ALA A 307 29.62 3.86 -18.42
CA ALA A 307 29.42 5.12 -17.74
C ALA A 307 30.28 5.17 -16.47
N ALA A 308 30.84 6.35 -16.17
CA ALA A 308 31.66 6.57 -14.99
C ALA A 308 30.85 7.23 -13.86
N VAL A 309 30.74 6.57 -12.71
CA VAL A 309 30.15 7.11 -11.48
C VAL A 309 31.26 7.32 -10.45
N LEU A 310 31.48 8.57 -10.04
CA LEU A 310 32.59 8.96 -9.15
C LEU A 310 33.98 8.52 -9.64
N GLY A 311 34.17 8.37 -10.96
CA GLY A 311 35.42 7.89 -11.54
C GLY A 311 35.62 6.37 -11.46
N LYS A 312 34.53 5.62 -11.25
CA LYS A 312 34.48 4.16 -11.39
C LYS A 312 33.58 3.80 -12.56
N ASP A 313 34.07 2.96 -13.47
CA ASP A 313 33.32 2.56 -14.67
C ASP A 313 32.33 1.42 -14.37
N LEU A 314 31.18 1.47 -15.03
CA LEU A 314 30.11 0.47 -14.96
C LEU A 314 29.34 0.45 -16.29
N VAL A 315 28.59 -0.62 -16.56
CA VAL A 315 27.65 -0.63 -17.70
C VAL A 315 26.30 -0.15 -17.22
N ARG A 316 25.68 0.78 -17.96
CA ARG A 316 24.27 1.14 -17.79
C ARG A 316 23.51 0.89 -19.09
N CYS A 317 22.41 0.16 -18.99
CA CYS A 317 21.50 -0.16 -20.08
C CYS A 317 20.12 0.45 -19.81
N ALA A 318 19.48 1.01 -20.83
CA ALA A 318 18.10 1.46 -20.78
C ALA A 318 17.26 0.73 -21.85
N LEU A 319 16.06 0.28 -21.47
CA LEU A 319 15.14 -0.43 -22.36
C LEU A 319 14.56 0.54 -23.39
N ASP A 320 14.75 0.26 -24.67
CA ASP A 320 14.23 1.09 -25.75
C ASP A 320 12.71 1.07 -25.76
N GLY A 321 12.07 2.21 -26.00
CA GLY A 321 10.61 2.34 -25.93
C GLY A 321 10.02 2.50 -24.51
N SER A 322 10.78 2.21 -23.43
CA SER A 322 10.33 2.44 -22.04
C SER A 322 10.15 3.92 -21.65
N ALA A 323 10.55 4.83 -22.54
CA ALA A 323 10.74 6.26 -22.29
C ALA A 323 11.73 6.58 -21.16
N GLY A 324 12.74 5.72 -20.99
CA GLY A 324 13.81 5.86 -19.99
C GLY A 324 13.38 5.49 -18.57
N ARG A 325 12.33 4.66 -18.44
CA ARG A 325 11.81 4.21 -17.14
C ARG A 325 12.46 2.92 -16.64
N VAL A 326 12.86 2.02 -17.53
CA VAL A 326 13.40 0.71 -17.15
C VAL A 326 14.88 0.67 -17.49
N GLY A 327 15.72 0.44 -16.48
CA GLY A 327 17.18 0.43 -16.58
C GLY A 327 17.84 -0.72 -15.82
N LEU A 328 19.04 -1.12 -16.28
CA LEU A 328 19.88 -2.13 -15.64
C LEU A 328 21.31 -1.58 -15.53
N VAL A 329 21.96 -1.82 -14.40
CA VAL A 329 23.33 -1.37 -14.10
C VAL A 329 24.19 -2.56 -13.68
N PHE A 330 25.34 -2.76 -14.33
CA PHE A 330 26.25 -3.86 -14.04
C PHE A 330 27.61 -3.32 -13.58
N LEU A 331 27.96 -3.54 -12.31
CA LEU A 331 29.27 -3.18 -11.76
C LEU A 331 30.34 -4.23 -12.09
N ARG A 332 29.96 -5.51 -12.26
CA ARG A 332 30.87 -6.63 -12.63
C ARG A 332 32.04 -6.84 -11.65
N LEU A 333 31.79 -6.78 -10.35
CA LEU A 333 32.79 -7.17 -9.34
C LEU A 333 32.93 -8.70 -9.20
N PRO A 334 34.03 -9.23 -8.64
CA PRO A 334 34.23 -10.67 -8.52
C PRO A 334 33.27 -11.35 -7.52
N SER A 335 32.89 -12.60 -7.83
CA SER A 335 32.05 -13.49 -7.02
C SER A 335 32.71 -14.84 -6.67
N SER A 336 33.84 -15.19 -7.30
CA SER A 336 34.52 -16.49 -7.09
C SER A 336 35.65 -16.39 -6.07
N PRO A 337 35.83 -17.38 -5.14
CA PRO A 337 36.89 -17.38 -4.14
C PRO A 337 38.32 -17.48 -4.70
N ASP A 338 38.49 -17.61 -6.02
CA ASP A 338 39.78 -17.51 -6.72
C ASP A 338 40.35 -16.07 -6.73
N THR A 339 39.58 -15.10 -6.23
CA THR A 339 39.92 -13.67 -6.11
C THR A 339 39.47 -13.12 -4.75
N ALA A 340 39.88 -11.89 -4.41
CA ALA A 340 39.31 -11.18 -3.27
C ALA A 340 37.80 -10.98 -3.46
N LEU A 341 37.02 -11.23 -2.41
CA LEU A 341 35.55 -11.19 -2.46
C LEU A 341 34.99 -9.89 -1.86
N LEU A 342 33.69 -9.63 -2.09
CA LEU A 342 32.94 -8.59 -1.38
C LEU A 342 33.08 -8.70 0.15
N SER A 343 33.19 -9.93 0.68
CA SER A 343 33.48 -10.19 2.09
C SER A 343 34.84 -9.65 2.53
N ASP A 344 35.86 -9.77 1.71
CA ASP A 344 37.21 -9.31 2.06
C ASP A 344 37.31 -7.80 2.01
N LEU A 345 36.64 -7.16 1.04
CA LEU A 345 36.55 -5.71 0.93
C LEU A 345 35.77 -5.10 2.11
N TRP A 346 34.65 -5.71 2.48
CA TRP A 346 33.82 -5.24 3.58
C TRP A 346 34.56 -5.29 4.92
N ASN A 347 35.18 -6.44 5.21
CA ASN A 347 35.93 -6.68 6.44
C ASN A 347 37.31 -5.98 6.46
N GLY A 348 37.78 -5.49 5.30
CA GLY A 348 39.08 -4.84 5.15
C GLY A 348 40.27 -5.80 5.07
N SER A 349 40.02 -7.09 4.83
CA SER A 349 41.05 -8.08 4.49
C SER A 349 41.64 -7.83 3.09
N ALA A 350 40.83 -7.31 2.17
CA ALA A 350 41.26 -6.75 0.89
C ALA A 350 41.07 -5.23 0.90
N PRO A 351 42.07 -4.43 0.45
CA PRO A 351 41.95 -2.97 0.42
C PRO A 351 41.09 -2.48 -0.75
N THR A 352 41.09 -3.20 -1.86
CA THR A 352 40.35 -2.90 -3.11
C THR A 352 39.79 -4.18 -3.74
N LEU A 353 38.76 -4.03 -4.57
CA LEU A 353 38.30 -5.03 -5.54
C LEU A 353 38.37 -4.46 -6.95
N THR A 354 38.93 -5.24 -7.86
CA THR A 354 39.08 -4.88 -9.27
C THR A 354 37.85 -5.32 -10.08
N ARG A 355 37.32 -4.45 -10.95
CA ARG A 355 36.24 -4.78 -11.89
C ARG A 355 36.69 -5.82 -12.93
N VAL A 356 35.74 -6.66 -13.37
CA VAL A 356 35.93 -7.67 -14.41
C VAL A 356 35.54 -7.07 -15.77
N ASP A 357 36.52 -6.58 -16.52
CA ASP A 357 36.31 -5.59 -17.60
C ASP A 357 36.41 -6.09 -19.06
N ARG A 358 36.86 -7.33 -19.35
CA ARG A 358 37.17 -7.77 -20.73
C ARG A 358 36.29 -8.91 -21.22
N THR A 359 36.00 -8.94 -22.52
CA THR A 359 35.46 -10.10 -23.24
C THR A 359 36.42 -10.45 -24.38
N GLY A 360 36.86 -11.71 -24.44
CA GLY A 360 37.83 -12.20 -25.42
C GLY A 360 38.04 -13.71 -25.28
N ASP A 361 38.29 -14.40 -26.39
CA ASP A 361 38.08 -15.86 -26.56
C ASP A 361 39.01 -16.80 -25.76
N GLU A 362 39.97 -16.30 -24.97
CA GLU A 362 40.84 -17.16 -24.14
C GLU A 362 40.84 -16.75 -22.66
N CYS A 363 40.35 -17.66 -21.82
CA CYS A 363 40.34 -17.54 -20.36
C CYS A 363 41.74 -17.74 -19.76
N ASP A 364 42.69 -16.83 -20.03
CA ASP A 364 44.00 -16.85 -19.39
C ASP A 364 44.03 -16.08 -18.06
N TYR A 365 43.37 -16.66 -17.06
CA TYR A 365 43.63 -16.35 -15.65
C TYR A 365 44.69 -17.31 -15.06
N ARG A 366 45.39 -18.10 -15.90
CA ARG A 366 46.37 -19.11 -15.47
C ARG A 366 47.76 -18.52 -15.28
N CYS A 367 48.17 -17.53 -16.08
CA CYS A 367 49.45 -16.86 -15.90
C CYS A 367 49.48 -15.94 -14.65
N ALA A 368 48.33 -15.51 -14.12
CA ALA A 368 48.25 -14.58 -12.98
C ALA A 368 48.53 -15.21 -11.60
N THR A 369 48.26 -16.51 -11.42
CA THR A 369 48.40 -17.22 -10.12
C THR A 369 49.67 -18.06 -10.02
N GLY A 370 50.44 -18.20 -11.10
CA GLY A 370 51.73 -18.90 -11.13
C GLY A 370 51.66 -20.44 -11.09
N ASP A 371 50.47 -21.03 -11.29
CA ASP A 371 50.20 -22.47 -11.10
C ASP A 371 50.15 -23.27 -12.43
N ALA A 372 50.58 -22.67 -13.55
CA ALA A 372 50.66 -23.33 -14.85
C ALA A 372 52.10 -23.70 -15.23
N ALA A 373 52.34 -24.99 -15.42
CA ALA A 373 53.55 -25.52 -16.07
C ALA A 373 53.22 -25.95 -17.51
N ASP A 374 53.06 -24.98 -18.41
CA ASP A 374 53.03 -25.16 -19.87
C ASP A 374 53.46 -23.85 -20.56
N ASP A 375 54.12 -23.96 -21.72
CA ASP A 375 54.84 -22.88 -22.43
C ASP A 375 53.94 -21.81 -23.09
N ALA A 376 52.83 -21.41 -22.46
CA ALA A 376 51.83 -20.49 -23.01
C ALA A 376 51.98 -19.02 -22.54
N CYS A 377 52.67 -18.75 -21.42
CA CYS A 377 52.82 -17.40 -20.84
C CYS A 377 54.00 -16.57 -21.42
N ASP A 378 54.58 -16.97 -22.56
CA ASP A 378 55.90 -16.50 -23.03
C ASP A 378 55.81 -15.73 -24.37
N ASP A 379 54.79 -14.86 -24.53
CA ASP A 379 54.81 -13.80 -25.56
C ASP A 379 55.32 -12.46 -24.95
N PRO A 380 56.56 -12.03 -25.28
CA PRO A 380 57.15 -10.84 -24.69
C PRO A 380 56.68 -9.52 -25.32
N ASP A 381 55.82 -9.52 -26.34
CA ASP A 381 55.34 -8.31 -27.01
C ASP A 381 54.00 -7.77 -26.45
N ASP A 382 53.35 -8.46 -25.50
CA ASP A 382 52.05 -8.08 -24.92
C ASP A 382 52.18 -7.36 -23.53
N GLU A 383 53.13 -6.42 -23.42
CA GLU A 383 53.18 -5.47 -22.30
C GLU A 383 51.91 -4.58 -22.32
N LEU A 384 50.99 -4.86 -21.41
CA LEU A 384 49.80 -4.03 -21.15
C LEU A 384 50.21 -2.55 -21.02
N PRO A 385 49.59 -1.61 -21.77
CA PRO A 385 49.89 -0.19 -21.64
C PRO A 385 49.59 0.28 -20.20
N SER A 386 50.58 0.86 -19.54
CA SER A 386 50.60 1.22 -18.11
C SER A 386 49.54 2.23 -17.64
N ASP A 387 48.73 2.73 -18.58
CA ASP A 387 47.92 3.92 -18.44
C ASP A 387 46.41 3.59 -18.38
N GLU A 388 46.02 2.33 -18.61
CA GLU A 388 44.67 1.77 -18.40
C GLU A 388 44.65 0.86 -17.16
N LEU A 389 44.88 1.44 -15.97
CA LEU A 389 44.76 0.70 -14.72
C LEU A 389 43.32 0.23 -14.49
N PRO A 390 43.10 -1.03 -14.05
CA PRO A 390 41.76 -1.53 -13.73
C PRO A 390 41.04 -0.69 -12.68
N VAL A 391 39.71 -0.66 -12.76
CA VAL A 391 38.88 0.11 -11.81
C VAL A 391 38.82 -0.61 -10.46
N ASP A 392 39.70 -0.21 -9.56
CA ASP A 392 39.74 -0.66 -8.17
C ASP A 392 38.71 0.07 -7.30
N TYR A 393 37.88 -0.67 -6.58
CA TYR A 393 36.91 -0.16 -5.60
C TYR A 393 37.40 -0.40 -4.18
N THR A 394 37.68 0.66 -3.41
CA THR A 394 37.69 0.56 -1.95
C THR A 394 36.26 0.43 -1.40
N ARG A 395 36.11 -0.03 -0.14
CA ARG A 395 34.80 -0.17 0.51
C ARG A 395 33.98 1.13 0.50
N GLU A 396 34.60 2.26 0.84
CA GLU A 396 33.90 3.55 0.91
C GLU A 396 33.55 4.09 -0.49
N GLU A 397 34.34 3.77 -1.52
CA GLU A 397 34.02 4.13 -2.91
C GLU A 397 32.85 3.32 -3.46
N LEU A 398 32.76 2.01 -3.16
CA LEU A 398 31.60 1.20 -3.56
C LEU A 398 30.30 1.70 -2.89
N ILE A 399 30.34 2.00 -1.59
CA ILE A 399 29.22 2.66 -0.89
C ILE A 399 28.87 3.99 -1.57
N GLY A 400 29.87 4.79 -1.91
CA GLY A 400 29.69 6.09 -2.58
C GLY A 400 29.08 5.97 -3.99
N VAL A 401 29.47 4.97 -4.77
CA VAL A 401 28.91 4.70 -6.11
C VAL A 401 27.45 4.29 -6.00
N LEU A 402 27.11 3.35 -5.11
CA LEU A 402 25.73 2.90 -4.90
C LEU A 402 24.82 4.05 -4.41
N ALA A 403 25.28 4.83 -3.41
CA ALA A 403 24.54 6.00 -2.94
C ALA A 403 24.40 7.09 -4.02
N ARG A 404 25.38 7.20 -4.92
CA ARG A 404 25.30 8.12 -6.06
C ARG A 404 24.33 7.64 -7.13
N LEU A 405 24.24 6.34 -7.39
CA LEU A 405 23.21 5.76 -8.27
C LEU A 405 21.80 6.04 -7.72
N MET A 406 21.56 5.81 -6.42
CA MET A 406 20.32 6.18 -5.73
C MET A 406 19.97 7.68 -5.91
N SER A 407 20.97 8.55 -5.80
CA SER A 407 20.83 10.00 -5.96
C SER A 407 20.57 10.45 -7.41
N ASP A 408 21.30 9.90 -8.38
CA ASP A 408 21.12 10.23 -9.81
C ASP A 408 19.78 9.69 -10.36
N PHE A 409 19.38 8.50 -9.91
CA PHE A 409 18.07 7.93 -10.22
C PHE A 409 16.93 8.64 -9.46
N ARG A 410 17.22 9.18 -8.27
CA ARG A 410 16.28 9.72 -7.28
C ARG A 410 15.32 8.66 -6.78
N ALA A 411 15.88 7.59 -6.22
CA ALA A 411 15.12 6.49 -5.66
C ALA A 411 14.12 7.00 -4.61
N SER A 412 12.84 6.63 -4.75
CA SER A 412 11.81 6.74 -3.70
C SER A 412 11.70 5.44 -2.90
N ARG A 413 12.12 4.31 -3.49
CA ARG A 413 12.25 3.00 -2.84
C ARG A 413 13.62 2.43 -3.14
N VAL A 414 14.25 1.83 -2.13
CA VAL A 414 15.49 1.06 -2.27
C VAL A 414 15.21 -0.38 -1.86
N GLY A 415 15.35 -1.30 -2.80
CA GLY A 415 15.23 -2.74 -2.59
C GLY A 415 16.59 -3.44 -2.49
N THR A 416 16.76 -4.39 -1.58
CA THR A 416 17.95 -5.26 -1.54
C THR A 416 17.65 -6.57 -0.82
N LEU A 417 18.49 -7.60 -0.97
CA LEU A 417 18.38 -8.80 -0.14
C LEU A 417 18.65 -8.45 1.34
N ASN A 418 18.29 -9.33 2.26
CA ASN A 418 18.56 -9.12 3.69
C ASN A 418 20.01 -9.49 4.04
N SER A 419 20.49 -8.97 5.17
CA SER A 419 21.83 -9.30 5.73
C SER A 419 21.70 -9.87 7.15
N ASP A 420 20.76 -10.79 7.33
CA ASP A 420 20.41 -11.42 8.62
C ASP A 420 21.00 -12.85 8.66
N HIS A 421 21.85 -13.16 9.65
CA HIS A 421 22.32 -14.55 9.89
C HIS A 421 21.40 -15.35 10.82
N GLY A 422 20.18 -14.88 11.07
CA GLY A 422 19.16 -15.58 11.85
C GLY A 422 18.57 -16.79 11.13
N HIS A 423 18.78 -16.86 9.81
CA HIS A 423 18.49 -18.01 8.97
C HIS A 423 19.78 -18.45 8.25
N ALA A 424 19.93 -19.74 7.98
CA ALA A 424 21.16 -20.31 7.45
C ALA A 424 20.96 -20.86 6.03
N GLY A 425 21.89 -20.55 5.12
CA GLY A 425 21.92 -21.17 3.78
C GLY A 425 22.38 -20.28 2.63
N ASP A 426 22.59 -18.98 2.86
CA ASP A 426 22.91 -18.04 1.78
C ASP A 426 24.42 -17.87 1.51
N HIS A 427 24.75 -17.38 0.31
CA HIS A 427 26.11 -17.09 -0.14
C HIS A 427 26.67 -15.81 0.50
N THR A 428 28.00 -15.66 0.53
CA THR A 428 28.64 -14.53 1.22
C THR A 428 28.55 -13.23 0.42
N ASP A 429 28.53 -13.28 -0.90
CA ASP A 429 28.35 -12.12 -1.79
C ASP A 429 26.95 -11.50 -1.69
N HIS A 430 25.90 -12.31 -1.54
CA HIS A 430 24.54 -11.91 -1.21
C HIS A 430 24.51 -11.05 0.05
N TYR A 431 24.98 -11.61 1.16
CA TYR A 431 25.04 -10.96 2.47
C TYR A 431 25.89 -9.67 2.46
N HIS A 432 27.01 -9.64 1.73
CA HIS A 432 27.85 -8.43 1.67
C HIS A 432 27.29 -7.38 0.71
N THR A 433 26.62 -7.79 -0.37
CA THR A 433 25.88 -6.88 -1.27
C THR A 433 24.79 -6.13 -0.52
N SER A 434 23.99 -6.85 0.30
CA SER A 434 22.96 -6.23 1.12
C SER A 434 23.53 -5.30 2.20
N LEU A 435 24.70 -5.61 2.77
CA LEU A 435 25.43 -4.68 3.65
C LEU A 435 25.93 -3.43 2.92
N PHE A 436 26.43 -3.56 1.68
CA PHE A 436 26.83 -2.42 0.84
C PHE A 436 25.64 -1.55 0.45
N ALA A 437 24.52 -2.15 0.04
CA ALA A 437 23.27 -1.46 -0.25
C ALA A 437 22.70 -0.75 0.99
N PHE A 438 22.73 -1.41 2.16
CA PHE A 438 22.29 -0.81 3.42
C PHE A 438 23.19 0.36 3.85
N ALA A 439 24.51 0.27 3.68
CA ALA A 439 25.40 1.40 3.95
C ALA A 439 25.25 2.55 2.94
N ALA A 440 24.86 2.24 1.69
CA ALA A 440 24.59 3.22 0.65
C ALA A 440 23.27 3.98 0.90
N GLN A 441 22.19 3.29 1.30
CA GLN A 441 20.93 3.95 1.66
C GLN A 441 21.11 4.90 2.86
N GLN A 442 21.88 4.49 3.89
CA GLN A 442 22.22 5.39 5.01
C GLN A 442 23.10 6.60 4.62
N ALA A 443 23.69 6.58 3.42
CA ALA A 443 24.42 7.72 2.85
C ALA A 443 23.57 8.53 1.84
N TYR A 444 22.39 8.04 1.46
CA TYR A 444 21.46 8.70 0.57
C TYR A 444 20.50 9.60 1.36
N ALA A 445 20.62 10.91 1.14
CA ALA A 445 20.01 11.92 2.02
C ALA A 445 18.59 12.37 1.65
N ALA A 446 17.95 11.76 0.65
CA ALA A 446 16.54 12.01 0.34
C ALA A 446 15.67 10.96 1.07
N GLY A 447 14.47 11.34 1.48
CA GLY A 447 13.53 10.39 2.08
C GLY A 447 13.14 9.32 1.06
N HIS A 448 13.15 8.07 1.50
CA HIS A 448 12.91 6.89 0.67
C HIS A 448 12.47 5.71 1.55
N ALA A 449 11.63 4.83 1.00
CA ALA A 449 11.34 3.55 1.61
C ALA A 449 12.54 2.60 1.44
N LEU A 450 12.86 1.84 2.48
CA LEU A 450 13.78 0.70 2.40
C LEU A 450 12.98 -0.60 2.51
N GLN A 451 13.17 -1.48 1.53
CA GLN A 451 12.54 -2.80 1.49
C GLN A 451 13.63 -3.86 1.39
N THR A 452 13.60 -4.86 2.28
CA THR A 452 14.57 -5.96 2.31
C THR A 452 13.91 -7.30 2.04
N TYR A 453 14.55 -8.14 1.22
CA TYR A 453 13.99 -9.41 0.76
C TYR A 453 14.83 -10.59 1.25
N ARG A 454 14.20 -11.70 1.60
CA ARG A 454 14.91 -12.92 2.02
C ARG A 454 15.49 -13.67 0.81
N GLY A 455 16.73 -14.13 0.94
CA GLY A 455 17.44 -14.86 -0.12
C GLY A 455 17.21 -16.37 -0.11
N TYR A 456 18.24 -17.12 -0.54
CA TYR A 456 18.16 -18.55 -0.86
C TYR A 456 17.66 -19.46 0.29
N ASP A 457 17.85 -19.03 1.53
CA ASP A 457 17.54 -19.77 2.75
C ASP A 457 16.02 -19.97 2.97
N MET A 458 15.17 -19.19 2.30
CA MET A 458 13.70 -19.29 2.40
C MET A 458 13.11 -20.59 1.83
N SER A 459 13.92 -21.44 1.18
CA SER A 459 13.49 -22.74 0.61
C SER A 459 12.76 -23.65 1.60
N ASN A 460 13.01 -23.51 2.90
CA ASN A 460 12.41 -24.30 3.97
C ASN A 460 11.12 -23.70 4.57
N GLU A 461 10.78 -22.47 4.21
CA GLU A 461 9.59 -21.77 4.73
C GLU A 461 8.34 -22.12 3.90
N GLN A 462 7.20 -21.51 4.22
CA GLN A 462 5.96 -21.73 3.46
C GLN A 462 5.96 -20.98 2.11
N ALA A 463 5.12 -21.41 1.17
CA ALA A 463 4.78 -20.60 -0.01
C ALA A 463 3.86 -19.44 0.41
N ASN A 464 4.29 -18.21 0.14
CA ASN A 464 3.61 -16.98 0.60
C ASN A 464 3.34 -15.98 -0.55
N VAL A 465 3.30 -16.47 -1.79
CA VAL A 465 2.75 -15.73 -2.95
C VAL A 465 1.60 -16.54 -3.55
N SER A 466 0.65 -15.85 -4.18
CA SER A 466 -0.45 -16.47 -4.93
C SER A 466 0.05 -17.22 -6.18
N ASP A 467 -0.82 -18.03 -6.79
CA ASP A 467 -0.49 -18.68 -8.07
C ASP A 467 -0.33 -17.65 -9.22
N GLU A 468 -1.00 -16.49 -9.15
CA GLU A 468 -0.93 -15.44 -10.16
C GLU A 468 0.40 -14.68 -10.09
N GLU A 469 0.80 -14.26 -8.88
CA GLU A 469 2.13 -13.71 -8.59
C GLU A 469 3.25 -14.70 -8.96
N PHE A 470 3.07 -16.00 -8.65
CA PHE A 470 4.01 -17.03 -9.08
C PHE A 470 4.12 -17.13 -10.61
N ASP A 471 3.02 -17.06 -11.35
CA ASP A 471 3.04 -17.16 -12.81
C ASP A 471 3.73 -15.93 -13.44
N ILE A 472 3.55 -14.72 -12.89
CA ILE A 472 4.31 -13.51 -13.29
C ILE A 472 5.81 -13.72 -13.09
N THR A 473 6.22 -14.10 -11.88
CA THR A 473 7.62 -14.36 -11.51
C THR A 473 8.24 -15.48 -12.35
N TRP A 474 7.50 -16.57 -12.56
CA TRP A 474 7.98 -17.72 -13.33
C TRP A 474 8.10 -17.39 -14.82
N ASP A 475 7.20 -16.59 -15.39
CA ASP A 475 7.32 -16.14 -16.77
C ASP A 475 8.52 -15.23 -17.00
N ALA A 476 8.78 -14.28 -16.09
CA ALA A 476 10.01 -13.48 -16.12
C ALA A 476 11.27 -14.36 -16.02
N PHE A 477 11.30 -15.32 -15.09
CA PHE A 477 12.42 -16.25 -14.93
C PHE A 477 12.63 -17.14 -16.17
N ARG A 478 11.57 -17.58 -16.86
CA ARG A 478 11.68 -18.35 -18.12
C ARG A 478 12.27 -17.54 -19.28
N TRP A 479 12.15 -16.20 -19.27
CA TRP A 479 12.85 -15.34 -20.22
C TRP A 479 14.35 -15.22 -19.93
N TYR A 480 14.71 -15.10 -18.65
CA TYR A 480 16.11 -15.14 -18.22
C TYR A 480 16.78 -16.49 -18.57
N ALA A 481 16.13 -17.59 -18.23
CA ALA A 481 16.71 -18.93 -18.30
C ALA A 481 17.18 -19.35 -19.71
N GLN A 482 16.49 -18.91 -20.77
CA GLN A 482 16.91 -19.14 -22.18
C GLN A 482 18.30 -18.60 -22.49
N CYS A 483 18.79 -17.67 -21.67
CA CYS A 483 20.08 -17.00 -21.80
C CYS A 483 21.04 -17.38 -20.66
N ASP A 484 20.82 -18.48 -19.93
CA ASP A 484 21.76 -18.99 -18.93
C ASP A 484 22.02 -20.49 -19.13
N ARG A 485 23.25 -20.82 -19.56
CA ARG A 485 23.70 -22.19 -19.87
C ARG A 485 23.61 -23.18 -18.72
N PHE A 486 23.46 -22.72 -17.47
CA PHE A 486 23.26 -23.57 -16.30
C PHE A 486 21.79 -23.89 -16.02
N THR A 487 20.86 -23.13 -16.60
CA THR A 487 19.41 -23.34 -16.46
C THR A 487 18.79 -23.99 -17.70
N CYS A 488 19.28 -23.65 -18.90
CA CYS A 488 18.82 -24.16 -20.19
C CYS A 488 20.00 -24.60 -21.07
N THR A 489 19.85 -25.69 -21.82
CA THR A 489 20.95 -26.28 -22.60
C THR A 489 21.05 -25.77 -24.05
N ASP A 490 20.05 -25.03 -24.54
CA ASP A 490 20.06 -24.42 -25.88
C ASP A 490 19.93 -22.89 -25.79
N MET A 491 21.09 -22.25 -25.82
CA MET A 491 21.26 -20.79 -25.78
C MET A 491 20.82 -20.08 -27.07
N SER A 492 20.57 -20.82 -28.17
CA SER A 492 20.15 -20.21 -29.45
C SER A 492 18.73 -19.63 -29.40
N ALA A 493 17.96 -19.97 -28.37
CA ALA A 493 16.64 -19.44 -28.09
C ALA A 493 16.64 -18.11 -27.30
N CYS A 494 17.78 -17.66 -26.78
CA CYS A 494 17.88 -16.48 -25.91
C CYS A 494 17.14 -15.25 -26.46
N GLY A 495 16.11 -14.79 -25.72
CA GLY A 495 15.31 -13.63 -26.09
C GLY A 495 14.34 -13.84 -27.25
N THR A 496 14.04 -15.09 -27.66
CA THR A 496 13.15 -15.40 -28.79
C THR A 496 11.76 -15.91 -28.41
N GLY A 497 11.55 -16.32 -27.16
CA GLY A 497 10.25 -16.80 -26.65
C GLY A 497 10.39 -17.88 -25.57
N THR A 498 9.38 -18.08 -24.72
CA THR A 498 9.40 -18.96 -23.53
C THR A 498 9.44 -20.47 -23.84
N THR A 499 10.36 -20.92 -24.71
CA THR A 499 10.46 -22.32 -25.15
C THR A 499 11.30 -23.20 -24.23
N CYS A 500 12.04 -22.62 -23.28
CA CYS A 500 12.70 -23.38 -22.21
C CYS A 500 11.82 -23.44 -20.95
N GLU A 501 11.72 -24.63 -20.36
CA GLU A 501 11.16 -24.84 -19.03
C GLU A 501 12.30 -25.37 -18.13
N PRO A 502 12.76 -24.61 -17.13
CA PRO A 502 13.83 -25.04 -16.24
C PRO A 502 13.42 -26.27 -15.40
N ASP A 503 14.16 -27.38 -15.54
CA ASP A 503 13.86 -28.68 -14.87
C ASP A 503 14.37 -28.73 -13.41
N ASN A 504 14.69 -27.58 -12.81
CA ASN A 504 15.17 -27.46 -11.44
C ASN A 504 14.00 -27.13 -10.48
N SER A 505 13.70 -28.07 -9.58
CA SER A 505 12.68 -27.90 -8.54
C SER A 505 12.93 -26.73 -7.59
N ASN A 506 14.19 -26.31 -7.42
CA ASN A 506 14.55 -25.28 -6.44
C ASN A 506 14.15 -23.88 -6.93
N TYR A 507 14.36 -23.55 -8.21
CA TYR A 507 13.92 -22.26 -8.76
C TYR A 507 12.40 -22.10 -8.66
N ARG A 508 11.61 -23.15 -8.93
CA ARG A 508 10.15 -23.14 -8.72
C ARG A 508 9.75 -23.01 -7.25
N ALA A 509 10.58 -23.50 -6.33
CA ALA A 509 10.34 -23.35 -4.90
C ALA A 509 10.64 -21.91 -4.45
N TRP A 510 11.74 -21.30 -4.89
CA TRP A 510 12.05 -19.91 -4.57
C TRP A 510 11.00 -18.95 -5.15
N ALA A 511 10.67 -19.06 -6.44
CA ALA A 511 9.63 -18.24 -7.08
C ALA A 511 8.22 -18.34 -6.45
N ARG A 512 7.96 -19.31 -5.56
CA ARG A 512 6.71 -19.42 -4.76
C ARG A 512 6.77 -18.72 -3.40
N ARG A 513 7.76 -17.86 -3.17
CA ARG A 513 7.98 -17.16 -1.90
C ARG A 513 8.55 -15.77 -2.15
N ARG A 514 8.09 -14.80 -1.37
CA ARG A 514 8.58 -13.42 -1.33
C ARG A 514 8.48 -12.95 0.11
N TYR A 515 9.54 -13.14 0.89
CA TYR A 515 9.56 -12.70 2.29
C TYR A 515 10.20 -11.33 2.40
N VAL A 516 9.35 -10.33 2.65
CA VAL A 516 9.71 -8.91 2.76
C VAL A 516 9.88 -8.51 4.22
N ALA A 517 10.80 -7.57 4.46
CA ALA A 517 10.87 -6.78 5.68
C ALA A 517 11.11 -5.30 5.32
N SER A 518 10.14 -4.44 5.62
CA SER A 518 10.13 -3.01 5.31
C SER A 518 10.59 -2.15 6.49
N ALA A 519 11.07 -0.94 6.20
CA ALA A 519 11.49 0.01 7.22
C ALA A 519 10.32 0.84 7.79
N ILE A 520 10.29 1.00 9.11
CA ILE A 520 9.28 1.78 9.86
C ILE A 520 9.86 3.12 10.29
N ALA A 521 9.04 4.17 10.21
CA ALA A 521 9.34 5.52 10.69
C ALA A 521 8.06 6.22 11.20
N GLY A 522 8.19 7.39 11.83
CA GLY A 522 7.06 8.21 12.31
C GLY A 522 6.66 7.94 13.76
N VAL A 523 6.68 6.67 14.17
CA VAL A 523 6.29 6.16 15.50
C VAL A 523 7.09 6.72 16.68
N SER A 524 6.44 6.95 17.83
CA SER A 524 7.05 7.62 18.99
C SER A 524 6.66 7.05 20.37
N GLY A 525 7.36 5.99 20.81
CA GLY A 525 7.02 5.32 22.07
C GLY A 525 8.18 4.71 22.83
N ARG A 526 7.84 3.70 23.64
CA ARG A 526 8.83 2.86 24.33
C ARG A 526 9.21 1.72 23.41
N LEU A 527 10.51 1.48 23.26
CA LEU A 527 11.01 0.32 22.53
C LEU A 527 11.15 -0.85 23.51
N GLY A 528 10.19 -1.78 23.43
CA GLY A 528 10.24 -3.08 24.09
C GLY A 528 11.42 -3.91 23.58
N ALA A 529 11.95 -4.76 24.44
CA ALA A 529 13.18 -5.52 24.25
C ALA A 529 13.16 -6.84 25.04
N LEU A 530 14.24 -7.62 24.91
CA LEU A 530 14.41 -8.95 25.50
C LEU A 530 13.90 -9.08 26.96
N GLY A 531 13.10 -10.11 27.21
CA GLY A 531 12.62 -10.47 28.56
C GLY A 531 11.57 -9.53 29.14
N GLY A 532 10.79 -8.86 28.29
CA GLY A 532 9.72 -7.98 28.72
C GLY A 532 10.23 -6.67 29.33
N LYS A 533 11.37 -6.18 28.84
CA LYS A 533 12.01 -4.93 29.26
C LYS A 533 11.86 -3.86 28.18
N CYS A 534 12.21 -2.63 28.50
CA CYS A 534 12.25 -1.52 27.56
C CYS A 534 13.66 -0.92 27.50
N LEU A 535 14.02 -0.41 26.32
CA LEU A 535 15.24 0.34 26.06
C LEU A 535 15.18 1.70 26.78
N ALA A 536 16.20 2.01 27.57
CA ALA A 536 16.22 3.21 28.42
C ALA A 536 17.59 3.90 28.38
N ALA A 537 17.61 5.24 28.31
CA ALA A 537 18.82 5.99 28.60
C ALA A 537 19.08 6.02 30.12
N ALA A 538 20.24 5.58 30.58
CA ALA A 538 20.59 5.59 32.01
C ALA A 538 20.78 7.00 32.60
N GLY A 539 20.80 8.03 31.75
CA GLY A 539 20.83 9.44 32.12
C GLY A 539 20.56 10.33 30.91
N ALA A 540 20.25 11.61 31.15
CA ALA A 540 19.88 12.56 30.09
C ALA A 540 21.08 13.32 29.45
N SER A 541 22.32 12.98 29.81
CA SER A 541 23.53 13.62 29.27
C SER A 541 24.07 12.90 28.04
N SER A 542 24.79 13.63 27.17
CA SER A 542 25.54 13.00 26.07
C SER A 542 26.57 12.00 26.62
N GLY A 543 26.70 10.83 26.00
CA GLY A 543 27.54 9.73 26.46
C GLY A 543 26.93 8.88 27.59
N ALA A 544 25.68 9.12 28.01
CA ALA A 544 25.01 8.22 28.95
C ALA A 544 24.72 6.87 28.27
N PRO A 545 24.99 5.72 28.93
CA PRO A 545 24.76 4.42 28.32
C PRO A 545 23.25 4.16 28.15
N VAL A 546 22.89 3.51 27.05
CA VAL A 546 21.56 2.96 26.84
C VAL A 546 21.54 1.53 27.39
N VAL A 547 20.49 1.18 28.14
CA VAL A 547 20.38 -0.04 28.94
C VAL A 547 18.97 -0.61 28.87
N LEU A 548 18.80 -1.88 29.25
CA LEU A 548 17.50 -2.45 29.59
C LEU A 548 17.02 -1.96 30.96
N ALA A 549 15.72 -1.68 31.07
CA ALA A 549 15.04 -1.44 32.34
C ALA A 549 13.58 -1.95 32.27
N ASP A 550 12.90 -2.04 33.41
CA ASP A 550 11.45 -2.30 33.44
C ASP A 550 10.70 -1.22 32.65
N CYS A 551 9.73 -1.64 31.84
CA CYS A 551 8.92 -0.72 31.03
C CYS A 551 8.10 0.24 31.93
N SER A 552 8.16 1.53 31.63
CA SER A 552 7.52 2.60 32.40
C SER A 552 7.31 3.85 31.54
N MET A 553 6.38 4.73 31.91
CA MET A 553 6.16 6.03 31.23
C MET A 553 7.28 7.06 31.52
N ALA A 554 8.48 6.62 31.88
CA ALA A 554 9.61 7.51 32.14
C ALA A 554 10.07 8.18 30.84
N ALA A 555 10.39 9.48 30.90
CA ALA A 555 10.98 10.23 29.78
C ALA A 555 12.29 9.61 29.26
N ALA A 556 12.98 8.80 30.08
CA ALA A 556 14.18 8.06 29.72
C ALA A 556 13.94 6.87 28.78
N GLN A 557 12.69 6.47 28.54
CA GLN A 557 12.28 5.36 27.68
C GLN A 557 11.47 5.83 26.46
N GLN A 558 11.33 7.14 26.23
CA GLN A 558 10.63 7.67 25.06
C GLN A 558 11.62 7.84 23.91
N TRP A 559 11.31 7.21 22.78
CA TRP A 559 12.10 7.20 21.56
C TRP A 559 11.20 7.53 20.38
N THR A 560 11.74 8.24 19.39
CA THR A 560 11.05 8.53 18.11
C THR A 560 11.85 7.86 17.01
N VAL A 561 11.24 6.95 16.27
CA VAL A 561 11.86 6.32 15.11
C VAL A 561 11.57 7.20 13.89
N ALA A 562 12.63 7.63 13.20
CA ALA A 562 12.54 8.33 11.92
C ALA A 562 13.33 7.53 10.87
N GLU A 563 13.10 7.83 9.59
CA GLU A 563 13.75 7.16 8.45
C GLU A 563 15.28 7.05 8.60
N ASP A 564 15.92 8.13 9.07
CA ASP A 564 17.38 8.25 9.16
C ASP A 564 17.96 7.92 10.54
N ARG A 565 17.16 7.92 11.63
CA ARG A 565 17.68 7.92 13.00
C ARG A 565 16.63 7.57 14.05
N ILE A 566 17.10 7.21 15.23
CA ILE A 566 16.27 7.11 16.44
C ILE A 566 16.55 8.31 17.36
N GLY A 567 15.56 9.19 17.47
CA GLY A 567 15.49 10.25 18.47
C GLY A 567 15.16 9.70 19.85
N GLY A 568 15.58 10.40 20.90
CA GLY A 568 15.51 9.92 22.28
C GLY A 568 15.57 11.02 23.35
N PRO A 569 15.70 10.61 24.63
CA PRO A 569 15.38 11.46 25.78
C PRO A 569 16.07 12.82 25.80
N GLY A 570 15.27 13.88 25.95
CA GLY A 570 15.77 15.26 26.07
C GLY A 570 16.36 15.84 24.78
N GLY A 571 15.83 15.45 23.61
CA GLY A 571 16.22 15.98 22.30
C GLY A 571 17.58 15.47 21.81
N ARG A 572 17.93 14.24 22.19
CA ARG A 572 19.17 13.56 21.81
C ARG A 572 18.87 12.40 20.86
N CYS A 573 19.92 11.79 20.31
CA CYS A 573 19.81 10.67 19.38
C CYS A 573 20.46 9.43 19.98
N LEU A 574 19.95 8.26 19.60
CA LEU A 574 20.62 6.98 19.81
C LEU A 574 21.92 6.97 19.01
N GLY A 575 23.06 6.74 19.66
CA GLY A 575 24.37 6.80 19.03
C GLY A 575 25.28 5.65 19.43
N VAL A 576 26.18 5.26 18.52
CA VAL A 576 27.28 4.33 18.82
C VAL A 576 28.47 5.13 19.34
N ALA A 577 28.97 4.80 20.53
CA ALA A 577 29.99 5.57 21.23
C ALA A 577 31.24 5.78 20.36
N GLY A 578 31.53 7.05 20.02
CA GLY A 578 32.66 7.44 19.19
C GLY A 578 32.59 6.95 17.73
N GLY A 579 31.43 6.50 17.24
CA GLY A 579 31.25 5.94 15.90
C GLY A 579 32.00 4.63 15.67
N SER A 580 32.29 3.85 16.73
CA SER A 580 33.03 2.59 16.63
C SER A 580 32.21 1.53 15.90
N ALA A 581 32.70 1.03 14.77
CA ALA A 581 32.06 -0.06 14.02
C ALA A 581 32.34 -1.47 14.58
N SER A 582 33.01 -1.61 15.73
CA SER A 582 33.34 -2.91 16.31
C SER A 582 32.13 -3.62 16.95
N ASN A 583 32.08 -4.95 16.87
CA ASN A 583 31.17 -5.74 17.69
C ASN A 583 31.36 -5.47 19.18
N GLY A 584 30.26 -5.28 19.90
CA GLY A 584 30.26 -4.86 21.31
C GLY A 584 30.48 -3.36 21.52
N ALA A 585 30.47 -2.54 20.46
CA ALA A 585 30.53 -1.09 20.61
C ALA A 585 29.34 -0.59 21.48
N PRO A 586 29.58 0.20 22.55
CA PRO A 586 28.51 0.66 23.41
C PRO A 586 27.53 1.58 22.70
N VAL A 587 26.23 1.37 22.93
CA VAL A 587 25.19 2.29 22.48
C VAL A 587 24.87 3.27 23.61
N VAL A 588 24.83 4.54 23.26
CA VAL A 588 24.79 5.70 24.15
C VAL A 588 23.78 6.72 23.65
N LEU A 589 23.32 7.58 24.55
CA LEU A 589 22.54 8.77 24.20
C LEU A 589 23.51 9.90 23.85
N GLU A 590 23.43 10.47 22.65
CA GLU A 590 24.34 11.53 22.19
C GLU A 590 23.61 12.75 21.62
N SER A 591 24.27 13.91 21.57
CA SER A 591 23.75 15.06 20.82
C SER A 591 23.55 14.68 19.35
N CYS A 592 22.37 14.95 18.80
CA CYS A 592 22.07 14.68 17.39
C CYS A 592 23.02 15.50 16.49
N ALA A 593 23.88 14.80 15.78
CA ALA A 593 24.96 15.36 14.95
C ALA A 593 24.91 14.84 13.50
N GLY A 594 23.99 13.91 13.17
CA GLY A 594 23.84 13.36 11.82
C GLY A 594 25.06 12.53 11.36
N THR A 595 25.74 11.87 12.30
CA THR A 595 26.87 10.99 11.98
C THR A 595 26.36 9.61 11.58
N ARG A 596 27.13 8.84 10.79
CA ARG A 596 26.81 7.43 10.48
C ARG A 596 26.67 6.54 11.73
N GLY A 597 27.22 6.95 12.88
CA GLY A 597 27.03 6.28 14.18
C GLY A 597 25.68 6.56 14.85
N GLN A 598 24.86 7.45 14.27
CA GLN A 598 23.50 7.77 14.68
C GLN A 598 22.47 7.40 13.59
N ALA A 599 22.93 6.87 12.46
CA ALA A 599 22.08 6.37 11.40
C ALA A 599 21.47 5.03 11.82
N TRP A 600 20.16 4.99 12.00
CA TRP A 600 19.43 3.81 12.49
C TRP A 600 18.14 3.64 11.69
N THR A 601 17.91 2.43 11.21
CA THR A 601 16.68 2.04 10.49
C THR A 601 16.03 0.88 11.25
N MET A 602 14.77 1.03 11.63
CA MET A 602 13.97 -0.06 12.22
C MET A 602 13.22 -0.79 11.12
N LEU A 603 13.16 -2.12 11.17
CA LEU A 603 12.38 -2.97 10.27
C LEU A 603 11.17 -3.56 11.01
N ASP A 604 10.09 -3.84 10.28
CA ASP A 604 8.86 -4.53 10.71
C ASP A 604 9.08 -5.79 11.56
N GLY A 605 10.06 -6.63 11.21
CA GLY A 605 10.46 -7.79 11.98
C GLY A 605 11.12 -7.47 13.33
N GLY A 606 11.19 -6.21 13.74
CA GLY A 606 11.74 -5.70 15.00
C GLY A 606 13.26 -5.53 15.01
N GLN A 607 13.94 -5.60 13.87
CA GLN A 607 15.39 -5.36 13.80
C GLN A 607 15.70 -3.87 13.70
N ILE A 608 16.57 -3.36 14.57
CA ILE A 608 17.11 -2.00 14.46
C ILE A 608 18.55 -2.11 13.94
N ARG A 609 18.76 -1.69 12.69
CA ARG A 609 20.04 -1.77 11.96
C ARG A 609 20.72 -0.40 11.93
N GLY A 610 22.02 -0.38 12.14
CA GLY A 610 22.82 0.83 12.22
C GLY A 610 24.16 0.75 11.48
N LEU A 611 25.17 1.43 12.01
CA LEU A 611 26.49 1.58 11.39
C LEU A 611 27.05 0.25 10.84
N GLN A 612 27.33 0.22 9.53
CA GLN A 612 27.79 -0.98 8.81
C GLN A 612 26.81 -2.17 8.90
N GLY A 613 25.49 -1.90 8.83
CA GLY A 613 24.44 -2.92 8.78
C GLY A 613 24.31 -3.80 10.03
N ARG A 614 24.98 -3.44 11.12
CA ARG A 614 24.94 -4.17 12.39
C ARG A 614 23.65 -3.91 13.15
N CYS A 615 23.23 -4.87 13.96
CA CYS A 615 22.04 -4.77 14.77
C CYS A 615 22.33 -4.11 16.12
N LEU A 616 21.39 -3.31 16.60
CA LEU A 616 21.24 -3.00 18.01
C LEU A 616 20.98 -4.32 18.76
N ALA A 617 21.59 -4.52 19.92
CA ALA A 617 21.43 -5.74 20.70
C ALA A 617 21.53 -5.51 22.21
N VAL A 618 20.83 -6.35 22.97
CA VAL A 618 21.02 -6.51 24.41
C VAL A 618 22.31 -7.29 24.69
N ALA A 619 23.26 -6.69 25.43
CA ALA A 619 24.57 -7.29 25.63
C ALA A 619 24.50 -8.69 26.28
N GLY A 620 25.09 -9.67 25.60
CA GLY A 620 25.12 -11.07 26.04
C GLY A 620 23.76 -11.76 26.15
N GLY A 621 22.67 -11.18 25.61
CA GLY A 621 21.32 -11.71 25.77
C GLY A 621 20.82 -11.70 27.23
N ASN A 622 21.34 -10.79 28.06
CA ASN A 622 20.95 -10.72 29.47
C ASN A 622 19.74 -9.80 29.68
N ALA A 623 18.60 -10.36 30.08
CA ALA A 623 17.36 -9.62 30.34
C ALA A 623 17.33 -8.84 31.68
N ALA A 624 18.44 -8.78 32.41
CA ALA A 624 18.51 -8.03 33.66
C ALA A 624 18.53 -6.51 33.45
N ASN A 625 17.84 -5.77 34.31
CA ASN A 625 17.90 -4.30 34.34
C ASN A 625 19.36 -3.80 34.50
N GLY A 626 19.70 -2.75 33.76
CA GLY A 626 21.05 -2.20 33.71
C GLY A 626 21.99 -2.91 32.71
N THR A 627 21.56 -3.99 32.05
CA THR A 627 22.32 -4.59 30.95
C THR A 627 22.43 -3.57 29.80
N PRO A 628 23.64 -3.26 29.30
CA PRO A 628 23.81 -2.27 28.25
C PRO A 628 23.29 -2.76 26.90
N ALA A 629 22.84 -1.80 26.09
CA ALA A 629 22.69 -1.97 24.66
C ALA A 629 24.06 -1.83 23.97
N GLN A 630 24.29 -2.63 22.95
CA GLN A 630 25.51 -2.66 22.15
C GLN A 630 25.17 -2.82 20.67
N MET A 631 26.11 -2.51 19.80
CA MET A 631 26.04 -2.87 18.39
C MET A 631 26.82 -4.17 18.12
N VAL A 632 26.23 -5.07 17.34
CA VAL A 632 26.85 -6.36 16.95
C VAL A 632 26.24 -6.87 15.64
N ASP A 633 26.99 -7.68 14.88
CA ASP A 633 26.50 -8.33 13.65
C ASP A 633 25.13 -9.02 13.86
N CYS A 634 24.24 -8.91 12.88
CA CYS A 634 22.87 -9.43 12.95
C CYS A 634 22.86 -10.97 12.89
N ASN A 635 22.31 -11.62 13.93
CA ASN A 635 22.25 -13.07 14.10
C ASN A 635 20.83 -13.59 14.39
N GLY A 636 19.82 -12.73 14.19
CA GLY A 636 18.41 -13.07 14.34
C GLY A 636 17.89 -13.25 15.77
N ALA A 637 18.75 -13.36 16.78
CA ALA A 637 18.35 -13.67 18.15
C ALA A 637 17.36 -12.64 18.73
N GLU A 638 16.50 -13.05 19.67
CA GLU A 638 15.55 -12.16 20.35
C GLU A 638 16.22 -11.02 21.14
N ALA A 639 17.52 -11.12 21.41
CA ALA A 639 18.33 -10.02 21.94
C ALA A 639 18.52 -8.85 20.95
N GLN A 640 18.19 -9.03 19.67
CA GLN A 640 18.24 -8.05 18.57
C GLN A 640 16.85 -7.67 18.04
N ARG A 641 15.79 -8.05 18.76
CA ARG A 641 14.40 -7.80 18.38
C ARG A 641 13.79 -6.79 19.35
N PHE A 642 13.23 -5.74 18.79
CA PHE A 642 12.61 -4.62 19.48
C PHE A 642 11.18 -4.43 18.97
N ALA A 643 10.32 -3.87 19.80
CA ALA A 643 8.91 -3.70 19.50
C ALA A 643 8.42 -2.36 20.02
N ILE A 644 7.72 -1.60 19.19
CA ILE A 644 7.01 -0.40 19.61
C ILE A 644 5.96 -0.83 20.67
N GLN A 645 5.92 -0.14 21.82
CA GLN A 645 5.01 -0.47 22.91
C GLN A 645 3.84 0.50 22.99
N LEU A 646 2.63 -0.04 22.85
CA LEU A 646 1.38 0.60 23.27
C LEU A 646 1.49 1.08 24.72
N SER A 647 0.74 2.10 25.11
CA SER A 647 0.71 2.59 26.50
C SER A 647 0.25 1.51 27.48
N ALA A 648 0.55 1.67 28.77
CA ALA A 648 0.04 0.72 29.77
C ALA A 648 -1.50 0.84 29.83
N PRO A 649 -2.26 -0.27 29.77
CA PRO A 649 -3.71 -0.19 29.69
C PRO A 649 -4.28 0.53 30.91
N THR A 650 -5.13 1.51 30.65
CA THR A 650 -5.86 2.27 31.67
C THR A 650 -7.35 2.02 31.54
N ARG A 651 -8.12 2.23 32.61
CA ARG A 651 -9.57 2.05 32.60
C ARG A 651 -10.26 3.30 32.08
N TRP A 652 -10.84 3.22 30.89
CA TRP A 652 -11.47 4.35 30.20
C TRP A 652 -12.96 4.48 30.53
N SER A 653 -13.66 3.39 30.79
CA SER A 653 -15.11 3.41 31.06
C SER A 653 -15.49 4.25 32.29
N TYR A 654 -16.45 5.15 32.12
CA TYR A 654 -17.06 5.90 33.22
C TYR A 654 -17.80 4.99 34.21
N GLY A 655 -17.84 5.37 35.50
CA GLY A 655 -18.70 4.74 36.51
C GLY A 655 -18.52 3.22 36.59
N ASN A 656 -19.56 2.46 36.27
CA ASN A 656 -19.53 1.00 36.10
C ASN A 656 -19.88 0.55 34.66
N ASP A 657 -19.76 1.46 33.68
CA ASP A 657 -20.07 1.14 32.28
C ASP A 657 -19.20 -0.03 31.78
N PHE A 658 -19.78 -0.87 30.91
CA PHE A 658 -19.19 -2.08 30.31
C PHE A 658 -18.82 -3.22 31.29
N SER A 659 -18.82 -3.00 32.60
CA SER A 659 -18.44 -3.99 33.63
C SER A 659 -19.37 -5.22 33.71
N ASP A 660 -18.91 -6.31 34.35
CA ASP A 660 -19.74 -7.49 34.67
C ASP A 660 -20.94 -7.12 35.54
N ALA A 661 -20.83 -6.08 36.38
CA ALA A 661 -21.91 -5.60 37.24
C ALA A 661 -23.02 -4.88 36.47
N GLN A 662 -22.75 -4.44 35.23
CA GLN A 662 -23.72 -3.71 34.41
C GLN A 662 -24.30 -4.57 33.27
N ILE A 663 -23.43 -5.20 32.46
CA ILE A 663 -23.87 -5.96 31.28
C ILE A 663 -23.95 -7.48 31.54
N GLY A 664 -23.54 -7.93 32.73
CA GLY A 664 -23.52 -9.34 33.10
C GLY A 664 -22.33 -10.10 32.48
N THR A 665 -22.46 -11.43 32.47
CA THR A 665 -21.40 -12.37 32.03
C THR A 665 -21.82 -13.26 30.86
N SER A 666 -23.03 -13.06 30.31
CA SER A 666 -23.50 -13.79 29.14
C SER A 666 -22.82 -13.28 27.87
N GLU A 667 -22.35 -14.20 27.03
CA GLU A 667 -21.68 -13.89 25.77
C GLU A 667 -22.48 -12.95 24.89
N ALA A 668 -23.81 -13.15 24.86
CA ALA A 668 -24.75 -12.32 24.12
C ALA A 668 -24.72 -10.83 24.49
N TYR A 669 -24.08 -10.43 25.58
CA TYR A 669 -23.77 -9.03 25.90
C TYR A 669 -22.27 -8.73 25.81
N THR A 670 -21.42 -9.61 26.36
CA THR A 670 -19.99 -9.31 26.51
C THR A 670 -19.25 -9.22 25.18
N ARG A 671 -19.68 -9.93 24.13
CA ARG A 671 -19.10 -9.85 22.78
C ARG A 671 -19.74 -8.78 21.88
N THR A 672 -20.61 -7.93 22.43
CA THR A 672 -21.26 -6.82 21.70
C THR A 672 -20.58 -5.47 21.91
N VAL A 673 -19.40 -5.47 22.57
CA VAL A 673 -18.58 -4.27 22.71
C VAL A 673 -17.92 -3.98 21.37
N ARG A 674 -18.17 -2.79 20.81
CA ARG A 674 -17.56 -2.30 19.56
C ARG A 674 -16.98 -0.91 19.77
N LEU A 675 -15.96 -0.60 18.98
CA LEU A 675 -15.37 0.72 18.82
C LEU A 675 -15.78 1.28 17.45
N GLY A 676 -16.04 2.58 17.36
CA GLY A 676 -16.34 3.26 16.09
C GLY A 676 -16.81 4.69 16.34
N ASP A 677 -16.46 5.63 15.48
CA ASP A 677 -16.76 7.06 15.69
C ASP A 677 -18.23 7.39 15.41
N VAL A 678 -19.11 7.24 16.40
CA VAL A 678 -20.56 7.46 16.20
C VAL A 678 -20.95 8.94 16.17
N ASN A 679 -20.00 9.89 16.28
CA ASN A 679 -20.29 11.33 16.27
C ASN A 679 -19.46 12.18 15.30
N GLY A 680 -18.53 11.58 14.56
CA GLY A 680 -17.73 12.21 13.52
C GLY A 680 -16.72 13.20 14.07
N ASP A 681 -16.14 12.92 15.25
CA ASP A 681 -15.13 13.78 15.88
C ASP A 681 -13.68 13.30 15.74
N GLY A 682 -13.48 12.24 14.96
CA GLY A 682 -12.21 11.59 14.66
C GLY A 682 -11.76 10.62 15.74
N LYS A 683 -12.68 10.07 16.55
CA LYS A 683 -12.37 9.16 17.67
C LYS A 683 -13.38 8.02 17.74
N ALA A 684 -12.89 6.82 17.92
CA ALA A 684 -13.70 5.65 18.14
C ALA A 684 -14.41 5.71 19.51
N ASP A 685 -15.74 5.73 19.47
CA ASP A 685 -16.60 5.65 20.64
C ASP A 685 -16.88 4.19 21.00
N ALA A 686 -17.12 3.92 22.29
CA ALA A 686 -17.43 2.57 22.76
C ALA A 686 -18.94 2.32 22.81
N CYS A 687 -19.45 1.35 22.05
CA CYS A 687 -20.84 0.90 22.13
C CYS A 687 -20.95 -0.53 22.69
N VAL A 688 -22.07 -0.84 23.36
CA VAL A 688 -22.39 -2.18 23.88
C VAL A 688 -23.89 -2.42 23.96
N ARG A 689 -24.34 -3.63 23.62
CA ARG A 689 -25.74 -4.04 23.79
C ARG A 689 -26.03 -4.45 25.24
N ARG A 690 -27.20 -4.02 25.73
CA ARG A 690 -27.81 -4.39 27.01
C ARG A 690 -29.21 -4.96 26.73
N ALA A 691 -29.87 -5.53 27.74
CA ALA A 691 -31.18 -6.18 27.56
C ALA A 691 -32.27 -5.25 26.98
N ASP A 692 -32.15 -3.94 27.21
CA ASP A 692 -33.10 -2.92 26.79
C ASP A 692 -32.66 -2.07 25.57
N GLY A 693 -31.49 -2.34 24.98
CA GLY A 693 -30.99 -1.64 23.79
C GLY A 693 -29.46 -1.49 23.73
N VAL A 694 -28.97 -0.75 22.73
CA VAL A 694 -27.53 -0.43 22.60
C VAL A 694 -27.22 0.90 23.30
N TYR A 695 -26.12 0.90 24.03
CA TYR A 695 -25.59 2.04 24.76
C TYR A 695 -24.23 2.41 24.21
N CYS A 696 -24.01 3.69 23.92
CA CYS A 696 -22.74 4.23 23.45
C CYS A 696 -22.18 5.27 24.43
N ALA A 697 -20.86 5.26 24.57
CA ALA A 697 -20.07 6.07 25.49
C ALA A 697 -19.00 6.77 24.69
N ARG A 698 -19.14 8.09 24.50
CA ARG A 698 -18.23 8.82 23.62
C ARG A 698 -16.84 8.97 24.19
N SER A 699 -15.81 8.93 23.36
CA SER A 699 -14.46 9.23 23.78
C SER A 699 -14.31 10.69 24.20
N ASN A 700 -13.31 10.98 25.04
CA ASN A 700 -12.84 12.33 25.30
C ASN A 700 -11.42 12.60 24.76
N GLY A 701 -10.79 11.61 24.12
CA GLY A 701 -9.40 11.65 23.63
C GLY A 701 -8.34 11.99 24.68
N ALA A 702 -8.65 11.77 25.94
CA ALA A 702 -7.83 12.18 27.08
C ALA A 702 -7.86 11.16 28.22
N GLY A 703 -7.91 9.86 27.88
CA GLY A 703 -7.89 8.77 28.85
C GLY A 703 -9.25 8.36 29.41
N GLY A 704 -10.35 8.54 28.67
CA GLY A 704 -11.64 8.00 29.09
C GLY A 704 -12.83 8.20 28.15
N PHE A 705 -13.92 7.51 28.48
CA PHE A 705 -15.22 7.68 27.86
C PHE A 705 -16.17 8.50 28.75
N LEU A 706 -17.11 9.21 28.12
CA LEU A 706 -18.25 9.85 28.77
C LEU A 706 -19.26 8.80 29.29
N PRO A 707 -20.19 9.15 30.19
CA PRO A 707 -21.18 8.21 30.72
C PRO A 707 -22.07 7.64 29.61
N ALA A 708 -22.18 6.31 29.52
CA ALA A 708 -22.87 5.66 28.41
C ALA A 708 -24.37 5.98 28.36
N GLN A 709 -24.87 6.44 27.21
CA GLN A 709 -26.29 6.72 26.98
C GLN A 709 -26.90 5.66 26.06
N ARG A 710 -28.22 5.41 26.17
CA ARG A 710 -28.91 4.46 25.29
C ARG A 710 -29.28 5.11 23.97
N TYR A 711 -28.61 4.71 22.89
CA TYR A 711 -28.77 5.31 21.56
C TYR A 711 -29.95 4.69 20.80
N THR A 712 -30.33 3.45 21.11
CA THR A 712 -31.45 2.75 20.47
C THR A 712 -32.03 1.66 21.37
N THR A 713 -33.32 1.35 21.20
CA THR A 713 -33.99 0.18 21.80
C THR A 713 -34.27 -0.93 20.79
N GLU A 714 -33.92 -0.74 19.51
CA GLU A 714 -34.31 -1.67 18.44
C GLU A 714 -33.61 -3.03 18.59
N PHE A 715 -32.33 -3.01 18.95
CA PHE A 715 -31.50 -4.18 19.26
C PHE A 715 -31.69 -4.73 20.69
N SER A 716 -32.91 -4.73 21.22
CA SER A 716 -33.21 -5.17 22.61
C SER A 716 -33.71 -6.63 22.70
N ASP A 717 -33.69 -7.21 23.90
CA ASP A 717 -34.23 -8.54 24.18
C ASP A 717 -35.73 -8.62 23.85
N ALA A 718 -36.46 -7.53 24.11
CA ALA A 718 -37.90 -7.42 23.80
C ALA A 718 -38.19 -7.54 22.30
N ASN A 719 -37.20 -7.20 21.46
CA ASN A 719 -37.25 -7.31 20.01
C ASN A 719 -36.53 -8.56 19.48
N GLY A 720 -36.13 -9.49 20.36
CA GLY A 720 -35.55 -10.79 19.97
C GLY A 720 -34.03 -10.85 19.85
N TRP A 721 -33.29 -9.80 20.22
CA TRP A 721 -31.81 -9.74 20.10
C TRP A 721 -31.03 -10.42 21.23
N GLN A 722 -31.70 -11.17 22.10
CA GLN A 722 -31.08 -11.89 23.22
C GLN A 722 -30.16 -13.06 22.80
N PRO A 723 -30.46 -13.87 21.77
CA PRO A 723 -29.58 -14.94 21.31
C PRO A 723 -28.20 -14.43 20.84
N ALA A 724 -27.14 -15.15 21.21
CA ALA A 724 -25.76 -14.75 20.94
C ALA A 724 -25.44 -14.68 19.44
N HIS A 725 -26.08 -15.52 18.61
CA HIS A 725 -25.91 -15.52 17.15
C HIS A 725 -26.60 -14.36 16.42
N TYR A 726 -27.33 -13.51 17.15
CA TYR A 726 -27.71 -12.17 16.69
C TYR A 726 -26.83 -11.11 17.37
N GLY A 727 -26.75 -11.13 18.71
CA GLY A 727 -26.03 -10.11 19.48
C GLY A 727 -24.54 -9.96 19.11
N ASN A 728 -23.82 -11.08 18.91
CA ASN A 728 -22.38 -11.07 18.60
C ASN A 728 -22.05 -10.46 17.22
N THR A 729 -23.05 -10.28 16.36
CA THR A 729 -22.91 -9.75 14.99
C THR A 729 -23.08 -8.24 14.91
N ILE A 730 -23.32 -7.58 16.06
CA ILE A 730 -23.39 -6.12 16.12
C ILE A 730 -22.03 -5.56 15.76
N GLN A 731 -22.02 -4.63 14.81
CA GLN A 731 -20.86 -3.99 14.18
C GLN A 731 -21.11 -2.48 14.16
N LEU A 732 -20.03 -1.70 14.02
CA LEU A 732 -20.06 -0.26 13.80
C LEU A 732 -19.26 0.05 12.52
N ALA A 733 -19.87 0.72 11.55
CA ALA A 733 -19.24 1.10 10.28
C ALA A 733 -20.05 2.22 9.61
N ASP A 734 -19.42 3.11 8.83
CA ASP A 734 -20.10 4.17 8.09
C ASP A 734 -20.78 3.57 6.84
N ILE A 735 -22.12 3.46 6.83
CA ILE A 735 -22.88 2.86 5.72
C ILE A 735 -23.62 3.91 4.88
N ASP A 736 -23.58 5.19 5.23
CA ASP A 736 -24.22 6.29 4.49
C ASP A 736 -23.28 7.43 4.06
N GLY A 737 -21.98 7.28 4.35
CA GLY A 737 -20.88 8.14 3.89
C GLY A 737 -20.84 9.50 4.60
N ASP A 738 -21.40 9.60 5.81
CA ASP A 738 -21.51 10.86 6.56
C ASP A 738 -20.38 11.13 7.57
N GLY A 739 -19.40 10.22 7.62
CA GLY A 739 -18.23 10.27 8.50
C GLY A 739 -18.51 9.77 9.91
N LYS A 740 -19.61 9.02 10.13
CA LYS A 740 -19.97 8.43 11.42
C LYS A 740 -20.17 6.93 11.29
N ALA A 741 -19.80 6.20 12.34
CA ALA A 741 -20.08 4.80 12.44
C ALA A 741 -21.55 4.54 12.78
N ASP A 742 -22.25 3.86 11.88
CA ASP A 742 -23.63 3.43 12.00
C ASP A 742 -23.74 2.07 12.69
N LEU A 743 -24.94 1.75 13.20
CA LEU A 743 -25.17 0.50 13.92
C LEU A 743 -25.81 -0.56 13.03
N CYS A 744 -25.06 -1.61 12.69
CA CYS A 744 -25.56 -2.77 11.97
C CYS A 744 -25.53 -4.04 12.83
N GLY A 745 -26.38 -5.01 12.49
CA GLY A 745 -26.31 -6.37 13.04
C GLY A 745 -27.21 -7.36 12.30
N ARG A 746 -26.87 -8.64 12.41
CA ARG A 746 -27.64 -9.75 11.85
C ARG A 746 -28.76 -10.18 12.81
N GLY A 747 -30.00 -10.13 12.35
CA GLY A 747 -31.14 -10.81 12.99
C GLY A 747 -31.62 -12.00 12.16
N ALA A 748 -32.70 -12.65 12.60
CA ALA A 748 -33.25 -13.85 11.97
C ALA A 748 -33.56 -13.71 10.47
N TRP A 749 -33.87 -12.49 10.01
CA TRP A 749 -34.24 -12.20 8.62
C TRP A 749 -33.12 -11.56 7.78
N GLY A 750 -31.91 -11.37 8.33
CA GLY A 750 -30.78 -10.79 7.60
C GLY A 750 -30.14 -9.62 8.34
N ILE A 751 -29.62 -8.64 7.61
CA ILE A 751 -28.94 -7.47 8.19
C ILE A 751 -29.94 -6.34 8.46
N LEU A 752 -29.92 -5.82 9.68
CA LEU A 752 -30.63 -4.64 10.12
C LEU A 752 -29.61 -3.56 10.45
N CYS A 753 -29.79 -2.35 9.92
CA CYS A 753 -28.95 -1.20 10.25
C CYS A 753 -29.77 0.03 10.66
N GLN A 754 -29.16 0.87 11.49
CA GLN A 754 -29.67 2.16 11.94
C GLN A 754 -28.56 3.21 11.82
N VAL A 755 -28.83 4.27 11.04
CA VAL A 755 -27.89 5.36 10.79
C VAL A 755 -27.74 6.26 12.03
N ALA A 756 -26.55 6.76 12.32
CA ALA A 756 -26.25 7.72 13.36
C ALA A 756 -26.98 9.05 13.08
N ASN A 757 -27.60 9.65 14.09
CA ASN A 757 -28.27 10.92 13.87
C ASN A 757 -27.25 12.06 13.64
N ALA A 758 -27.70 13.19 13.10
CA ALA A 758 -26.85 14.35 12.83
C ALA A 758 -26.15 14.98 14.07
N ALA A 759 -26.48 14.53 15.29
CA ALA A 759 -25.81 14.93 16.54
C ALA A 759 -24.84 13.87 17.07
N GLY A 760 -24.82 12.67 16.47
CA GLY A 760 -24.11 11.47 16.93
C GLY A 760 -24.57 10.96 18.29
N ASP A 761 -25.78 11.27 18.76
CA ASP A 761 -26.26 10.94 20.13
C ASP A 761 -27.37 9.89 20.21
N ALA A 762 -27.84 9.41 19.06
CA ALA A 762 -28.77 8.30 18.93
C ALA A 762 -28.70 7.70 17.51
N PHE A 763 -29.16 6.46 17.36
CA PHE A 763 -29.35 5.85 16.04
C PHE A 763 -30.81 6.02 15.57
N VAL A 764 -31.00 6.33 14.30
CA VAL A 764 -32.32 6.54 13.67
C VAL A 764 -33.03 5.20 13.52
N ALA A 765 -34.25 5.09 14.06
CA ALA A 765 -35.02 3.86 14.03
C ALA A 765 -35.31 3.40 12.59
N SER A 766 -35.06 2.12 12.29
CA SER A 766 -35.20 1.58 10.93
C SER A 766 -36.67 1.44 10.48
N GLY A 767 -37.59 1.45 11.45
CA GLY A 767 -39.00 1.10 11.23
C GLY A 767 -39.25 -0.41 11.06
N GLY A 768 -38.25 -1.26 11.30
CA GLY A 768 -38.27 -2.70 11.06
C GLY A 768 -37.87 -3.10 9.63
N GLY A 769 -37.20 -2.22 8.88
CA GLY A 769 -36.75 -2.45 7.51
C GLY A 769 -35.38 -3.13 7.46
N TRP A 770 -35.31 -4.32 6.87
CA TRP A 770 -34.06 -5.07 6.68
C TRP A 770 -33.29 -4.52 5.47
N TRP A 771 -31.99 -4.30 5.63
CA TRP A 771 -31.11 -3.78 4.57
C TRP A 771 -30.76 -4.85 3.54
N THR A 772 -30.65 -6.12 3.95
CA THR A 772 -30.60 -7.27 3.03
C THR A 772 -31.01 -8.56 3.75
N TYR A 773 -31.56 -9.51 2.99
CA TYR A 773 -31.98 -10.83 3.48
C TYR A 773 -30.89 -11.91 3.33
N SER A 774 -29.79 -11.60 2.63
CA SER A 774 -28.77 -12.58 2.22
C SER A 774 -27.99 -13.26 3.35
N PHE A 775 -28.04 -12.70 4.56
CA PHE A 775 -27.33 -13.22 5.74
C PHE A 775 -28.30 -13.76 6.82
N SER A 776 -29.52 -14.12 6.43
CA SER A 776 -30.60 -14.55 7.34
C SER A 776 -30.43 -15.97 7.87
N ASP A 777 -31.32 -16.41 8.78
CA ASP A 777 -31.39 -17.82 9.21
C ASP A 777 -31.85 -18.72 8.06
N ALA A 778 -32.69 -18.20 7.16
CA ALA A 778 -33.16 -18.95 5.98
C ALA A 778 -32.06 -19.22 4.96
N GLU A 779 -31.01 -18.40 4.94
CA GLU A 779 -29.79 -18.59 4.13
C GLU A 779 -28.67 -19.35 4.89
N GLY A 780 -28.97 -19.89 6.09
CA GLY A 780 -28.07 -20.78 6.85
C GLY A 780 -27.01 -20.08 7.71
N PHE A 781 -27.04 -18.75 7.86
CA PHE A 781 -26.00 -18.05 8.62
C PHE A 781 -26.03 -18.28 10.14
N ASP A 782 -27.07 -18.92 10.70
CA ASP A 782 -27.10 -19.36 12.10
C ASP A 782 -26.63 -20.81 12.31
N ASP A 783 -26.41 -21.59 11.25
CA ASP A 783 -26.03 -23.01 11.33
C ASP A 783 -24.68 -23.24 12.05
N ALA A 784 -23.75 -22.27 12.05
CA ALA A 784 -22.46 -22.38 12.71
C ALA A 784 -21.89 -21.02 13.20
N PRO A 785 -21.13 -20.99 14.32
CA PRO A 785 -20.41 -19.80 14.78
C PRO A 785 -19.46 -19.19 13.74
N SER A 786 -18.83 -20.01 12.91
CA SER A 786 -17.95 -19.60 11.81
C SER A 786 -18.68 -18.96 10.61
N TYR A 787 -20.02 -18.94 10.62
CA TYR A 787 -20.80 -18.15 9.68
C TYR A 787 -21.12 -16.77 10.28
N TYR A 788 -21.99 -16.71 11.30
CA TYR A 788 -22.43 -15.41 11.83
C TYR A 788 -21.34 -14.54 12.47
N ARG A 789 -20.22 -15.11 12.97
CA ARG A 789 -19.09 -14.32 13.52
C ARG A 789 -18.13 -13.79 12.46
N SER A 790 -18.19 -14.30 11.25
CA SER A 790 -17.40 -13.80 10.10
C SER A 790 -18.09 -12.64 9.39
N ILE A 791 -19.25 -12.18 9.88
CA ILE A 791 -19.98 -11.06 9.30
C ILE A 791 -19.31 -9.76 9.74
N HIS A 792 -18.69 -9.08 8.79
CA HIS A 792 -18.02 -7.80 8.96
C HIS A 792 -18.59 -6.75 7.99
N LEU A 793 -18.54 -5.49 8.41
CA LEU A 793 -18.78 -4.35 7.54
C LEU A 793 -17.48 -3.58 7.36
N ALA A 794 -17.15 -3.32 6.10
CA ALA A 794 -16.02 -2.52 5.65
C ALA A 794 -16.29 -2.18 4.17
N ASP A 795 -15.70 -1.11 3.66
CA ASP A 795 -15.74 -0.76 2.23
C ASP A 795 -14.84 -1.76 1.47
N VAL A 796 -15.41 -2.65 0.65
CA VAL A 796 -14.62 -3.68 -0.08
C VAL A 796 -14.56 -3.43 -1.59
N ASP A 797 -15.07 -2.30 -2.08
CA ASP A 797 -14.95 -1.87 -3.47
C ASP A 797 -14.41 -0.43 -3.68
N ALA A 798 -13.96 0.21 -2.59
CA ALA A 798 -13.39 1.54 -2.48
C ALA A 798 -14.34 2.66 -2.98
N ASP A 799 -15.65 2.52 -2.77
CA ASP A 799 -16.65 3.52 -3.15
C ASP A 799 -17.01 4.54 -2.04
N GLY A 800 -16.45 4.36 -0.85
CA GLY A 800 -16.59 5.22 0.32
C GLY A 800 -17.71 4.81 1.29
N TYR A 801 -18.35 3.67 1.07
CA TYR A 801 -19.45 3.17 1.88
C TYR A 801 -19.15 1.76 2.39
N ALA A 802 -19.34 1.50 3.69
CA ALA A 802 -19.14 0.16 4.20
C ALA A 802 -20.19 -0.82 3.62
N ASP A 803 -19.69 -1.93 3.10
CA ASP A 803 -20.44 -3.09 2.63
C ASP A 803 -20.75 -4.06 3.76
N VAL A 804 -21.30 -5.24 3.42
CA VAL A 804 -21.33 -6.37 4.34
C VAL A 804 -20.85 -7.66 3.67
N CYS A 805 -19.79 -8.26 4.22
CA CYS A 805 -19.34 -9.59 3.86
C CYS A 805 -19.52 -10.57 5.01
N GLY A 806 -19.73 -11.85 4.68
CA GLY A 806 -19.85 -12.93 5.63
C GLY A 806 -19.66 -14.29 4.97
N ARG A 807 -19.01 -15.21 5.68
CA ARG A 807 -18.70 -16.55 5.21
C ARG A 807 -19.91 -17.48 5.34
N GLY A 808 -20.31 -18.09 4.23
CA GLY A 808 -21.21 -19.24 4.21
C GLY A 808 -20.47 -20.57 4.04
N ALA A 809 -21.20 -21.67 3.89
CA ALA A 809 -20.61 -23.00 3.66
C ALA A 809 -19.76 -23.06 2.36
N ASP A 810 -20.07 -22.24 1.36
CA ASP A 810 -19.41 -22.21 0.05
C ASP A 810 -18.33 -21.13 -0.11
N GLY A 811 -18.09 -20.30 0.91
CA GLY A 811 -17.02 -19.29 0.93
C GLY A 811 -17.46 -17.92 1.45
N LEU A 812 -16.60 -16.91 1.26
CA LEU A 812 -16.90 -15.53 1.66
C LEU A 812 -17.84 -14.88 0.64
N ARG A 813 -18.95 -14.32 1.13
CA ARG A 813 -20.00 -13.68 0.33
C ARG A 813 -20.15 -12.21 0.72
N CYS A 814 -20.16 -11.31 -0.26
CA CYS A 814 -20.29 -9.87 -0.03
C CYS A 814 -21.55 -9.33 -0.71
N ALA A 815 -22.25 -8.42 -0.02
CA ALA A 815 -23.38 -7.66 -0.54
C ALA A 815 -23.03 -6.17 -0.51
N ILE A 816 -22.84 -5.60 -1.70
CA ILE A 816 -22.39 -4.23 -1.87
C ILE A 816 -23.48 -3.22 -1.46
N ASN A 817 -23.07 -2.12 -0.84
CA ASN A 817 -23.93 -1.02 -0.47
C ASN A 817 -24.54 -0.38 -1.72
N THR A 818 -25.85 -0.10 -1.67
CA THR A 818 -26.55 0.49 -2.84
C THR A 818 -26.53 2.01 -2.83
N THR A 819 -25.90 2.62 -1.81
CA THR A 819 -25.97 4.05 -1.45
C THR A 819 -27.40 4.60 -1.33
N ALA A 820 -28.40 3.70 -1.21
CA ALA A 820 -29.83 4.00 -1.22
C ALA A 820 -30.54 3.52 0.06
N GLY A 821 -29.79 3.22 1.12
CA GLY A 821 -30.31 2.70 2.38
C GLY A 821 -30.59 1.19 2.38
N SER A 822 -29.85 0.41 1.58
CA SER A 822 -29.90 -1.06 1.57
C SER A 822 -28.61 -1.66 1.00
N PHE A 823 -28.36 -2.94 1.25
CA PHE A 823 -27.33 -3.71 0.54
C PHE A 823 -27.93 -4.48 -0.62
N GLY A 824 -27.09 -4.86 -1.58
CA GLY A 824 -27.46 -5.75 -2.68
C GLY A 824 -27.77 -7.19 -2.25
N ALA A 825 -27.89 -8.06 -3.24
CA ALA A 825 -27.88 -9.50 -3.00
C ALA A 825 -26.42 -9.98 -2.84
N ALA A 826 -26.14 -10.78 -1.81
CA ALA A 826 -24.77 -11.25 -1.58
C ALA A 826 -24.28 -12.21 -2.68
N ALA A 827 -23.17 -11.86 -3.33
CA ALA A 827 -22.47 -12.69 -4.29
C ALA A 827 -21.34 -13.47 -3.61
N LEU A 828 -20.99 -14.66 -4.12
CA LEU A 828 -19.80 -15.39 -3.67
C LEU A 828 -18.55 -14.71 -4.24
N TRP A 829 -17.68 -14.23 -3.37
CA TRP A 829 -16.46 -13.49 -3.72
C TRP A 829 -15.19 -14.32 -3.52
N LEU A 830 -15.18 -15.26 -2.56
CA LEU A 830 -14.01 -16.09 -2.26
C LEU A 830 -14.39 -17.54 -1.91
N ALA A 831 -14.35 -18.44 -2.89
CA ALA A 831 -14.68 -19.87 -2.71
C ALA A 831 -13.59 -20.64 -1.94
N GLU A 832 -12.36 -20.13 -1.96
CA GLU A 832 -11.21 -20.69 -1.26
C GLU A 832 -11.41 -20.77 0.26
N MET A 833 -12.19 -19.85 0.87
CA MET A 833 -12.53 -19.88 2.30
C MET A 833 -13.78 -20.73 2.64
N SER A 834 -14.13 -21.73 1.83
CA SER A 834 -15.31 -22.60 2.01
C SER A 834 -15.13 -23.75 3.02
N ASP A 835 -16.23 -24.42 3.39
CA ASP A 835 -16.21 -25.64 4.21
C ASP A 835 -15.41 -26.77 3.55
N ALA A 836 -15.55 -26.90 2.22
CA ALA A 836 -14.85 -27.90 1.42
C ALA A 836 -13.32 -27.73 1.49
N ASN A 837 -12.86 -26.50 1.73
CA ASN A 837 -11.45 -26.14 1.89
C ASN A 837 -11.02 -26.04 3.37
N GLY A 838 -11.86 -26.50 4.30
CA GLY A 838 -11.49 -26.69 5.71
C GLY A 838 -11.76 -25.52 6.66
N TRP A 839 -12.46 -24.47 6.22
CA TRP A 839 -12.68 -23.25 7.02
C TRP A 839 -13.86 -23.30 8.00
N LEU A 840 -14.59 -24.41 8.08
CA LEU A 840 -15.73 -24.59 9.00
C LEU A 840 -15.37 -24.46 10.51
N PRO A 841 -14.21 -24.92 11.02
CA PRO A 841 -13.86 -24.78 12.43
C PRO A 841 -13.82 -23.31 12.90
N GLU A 842 -14.35 -23.03 14.09
CA GLU A 842 -14.46 -21.67 14.64
C GLU A 842 -13.10 -20.97 14.74
N GLN A 843 -12.04 -21.71 15.11
CA GLN A 843 -10.65 -21.24 15.17
C GLN A 843 -10.01 -20.82 13.84
N TYR A 844 -10.75 -20.96 12.72
CA TYR A 844 -10.40 -20.43 11.41
C TYR A 844 -11.51 -19.50 10.90
N GLY A 845 -12.70 -20.03 10.59
CA GLY A 845 -13.76 -19.27 9.92
C GLY A 845 -14.33 -18.11 10.75
N ALA A 846 -14.32 -18.17 12.08
CA ALA A 846 -14.77 -17.07 12.94
C ALA A 846 -13.67 -16.02 13.24
N THR A 847 -12.50 -16.14 12.59
CA THR A 847 -11.38 -15.19 12.70
C THR A 847 -11.21 -14.33 11.46
N ILE A 848 -12.05 -14.51 10.44
CA ILE A 848 -12.02 -13.68 9.23
C ILE A 848 -12.37 -12.25 9.62
N GLN A 849 -11.47 -11.31 9.34
CA GLN A 849 -11.62 -9.86 9.50
C GLN A 849 -11.59 -9.19 8.13
N LEU A 850 -12.03 -7.94 8.07
CA LEU A 850 -11.87 -7.04 6.93
C LEU A 850 -11.05 -5.81 7.36
N GLY A 851 -10.16 -5.34 6.51
CA GLY A 851 -9.40 -4.10 6.67
C GLY A 851 -8.43 -3.93 5.50
N ASP A 852 -8.17 -2.70 5.08
CA ASP A 852 -7.21 -2.37 4.01
C ASP A 852 -5.80 -2.68 4.52
N ILE A 853 -5.13 -3.70 3.97
CA ILE A 853 -3.79 -4.14 4.40
C ILE A 853 -2.68 -3.78 3.41
N ASP A 854 -3.01 -3.23 2.23
CA ASP A 854 -2.03 -2.85 1.19
C ASP A 854 -2.04 -1.36 0.78
N GLY A 855 -3.03 -0.61 1.27
CA GLY A 855 -3.21 0.82 1.12
C GLY A 855 -3.85 1.22 -0.21
N ASP A 856 -4.62 0.33 -0.85
CA ASP A 856 -5.40 0.65 -2.07
C ASP A 856 -6.75 1.34 -1.79
N GLY A 857 -7.21 1.34 -0.54
CA GLY A 857 -8.45 1.95 -0.07
C GLY A 857 -9.64 0.99 0.05
N ALA A 858 -9.54 -0.24 -0.44
CA ALA A 858 -10.52 -1.30 -0.23
C ALA A 858 -10.10 -2.24 0.91
N ALA A 859 -11.08 -2.79 1.63
CA ALA A 859 -10.82 -3.66 2.77
C ALA A 859 -10.64 -5.14 2.36
N ASP A 860 -9.51 -5.70 2.76
CA ASP A 860 -9.06 -7.05 2.40
C ASP A 860 -9.55 -8.12 3.37
N ALA A 861 -9.66 -9.37 2.89
CA ALA A 861 -10.16 -10.48 3.68
C ALA A 861 -9.03 -11.33 4.27
N CYS A 862 -8.70 -11.13 5.55
CA CYS A 862 -7.72 -11.92 6.31
C CYS A 862 -8.38 -12.87 7.30
N GLY A 863 -7.90 -14.11 7.41
CA GLY A 863 -8.31 -15.06 8.45
C GLY A 863 -7.20 -16.00 8.89
N ARG A 864 -7.26 -16.46 10.15
CA ARG A 864 -6.34 -17.48 10.68
C ARG A 864 -6.60 -18.82 10.00
N GLY A 865 -5.58 -19.39 9.37
CA GLY A 865 -5.55 -20.78 8.91
C GLY A 865 -4.60 -21.66 9.75
N PRO A 866 -4.50 -22.96 9.42
CA PRO A 866 -3.60 -23.88 10.12
C PRO A 866 -2.12 -23.47 10.03
N SER A 867 -1.74 -22.75 8.97
CA SER A 867 -0.35 -22.39 8.67
C SER A 867 -0.07 -20.89 8.80
N GLY A 868 -0.83 -20.18 9.63
CA GLY A 868 -0.68 -18.75 9.85
C GLY A 868 -1.88 -17.96 9.36
N VAL A 869 -1.75 -16.64 9.24
CA VAL A 869 -2.80 -15.78 8.67
C VAL A 869 -2.75 -15.84 7.15
N VAL A 870 -3.93 -16.04 6.56
CA VAL A 870 -4.16 -16.13 5.12
C VAL A 870 -5.03 -14.95 4.72
N CYS A 871 -4.56 -14.11 3.81
CA CYS A 871 -5.28 -12.95 3.32
C CYS A 871 -5.55 -13.06 1.82
N ALA A 872 -6.62 -12.39 1.39
CA ALA A 872 -7.01 -12.20 0.00
C ALA A 872 -7.29 -10.71 -0.22
N VAL A 873 -6.46 -10.08 -1.05
CA VAL A 873 -6.55 -8.66 -1.37
C VAL A 873 -7.81 -8.39 -2.21
N ALA A 874 -8.45 -7.24 -2.03
CA ALA A 874 -9.58 -6.78 -2.82
C ALA A 874 -9.22 -6.71 -4.31
N SER A 875 -10.18 -6.97 -5.19
CA SER A 875 -9.93 -6.80 -6.62
C SER A 875 -10.00 -5.32 -6.98
N ALA A 876 -8.94 -4.76 -7.57
CA ALA A 876 -8.92 -3.44 -8.22
C ALA A 876 -10.01 -3.23 -9.33
N SER A 877 -10.86 -4.23 -9.59
CA SER A 877 -12.08 -4.10 -10.38
C SER A 877 -13.32 -3.68 -9.57
N GLY A 878 -13.23 -3.57 -8.24
CA GLY A 878 -14.34 -3.36 -7.31
C GLY A 878 -15.26 -4.58 -7.18
N ALA A 879 -14.77 -5.79 -7.43
CA ALA A 879 -15.59 -7.00 -7.44
C ALA A 879 -14.80 -8.28 -7.17
N GLY A 880 -14.97 -8.85 -5.97
CA GLY A 880 -14.30 -10.08 -5.56
C GLY A 880 -12.94 -9.84 -4.90
N PHE A 881 -12.34 -10.92 -4.40
CA PHE A 881 -10.98 -10.91 -3.86
C PHE A 881 -10.03 -11.71 -4.75
N ALA A 882 -8.75 -11.36 -4.72
CA ALA A 882 -7.66 -12.17 -5.26
C ALA A 882 -7.57 -13.54 -4.58
N ARG A 883 -6.78 -14.48 -5.14
CA ARG A 883 -6.67 -15.82 -4.56
C ARG A 883 -5.85 -15.77 -3.25
N PRO A 884 -6.35 -16.36 -2.15
CA PRO A 884 -5.77 -16.18 -0.83
C PRO A 884 -4.42 -16.89 -0.71
N HIS A 885 -3.49 -16.25 0.00
CA HIS A 885 -2.19 -16.82 0.34
C HIS A 885 -1.75 -16.42 1.76
N VAL A 886 -0.69 -17.04 2.28
CA VAL A 886 -0.20 -16.79 3.65
C VAL A 886 0.50 -15.44 3.71
N TRP A 887 0.06 -14.58 4.61
CA TRP A 887 0.63 -13.25 4.87
C TRP A 887 1.51 -13.22 6.13
N SER A 888 1.21 -14.05 7.13
CA SER A 888 1.98 -14.07 8.38
C SER A 888 3.42 -14.54 8.18
N TYR A 889 4.36 -13.84 8.79
CA TYR A 889 5.76 -14.23 8.90
C TYR A 889 5.95 -15.67 9.43
N SER A 890 7.01 -16.34 8.96
CA SER A 890 7.46 -17.66 9.42
C SER A 890 8.95 -17.64 9.72
N ARG A 891 9.35 -18.36 10.79
CA ARG A 891 10.76 -18.64 11.09
C ARG A 891 10.96 -20.12 11.31
N GLY A 892 11.72 -20.77 10.43
CA GLY A 892 12.07 -22.18 10.55
C GLY A 892 10.86 -23.11 10.41
N GLY A 893 9.87 -22.70 9.60
CA GLY A 893 8.63 -23.45 9.38
C GLY A 893 7.61 -23.37 10.52
N ALA A 894 7.79 -22.47 11.49
CA ALA A 894 6.79 -22.11 12.48
C ALA A 894 6.16 -20.75 12.10
N PRO A 895 4.91 -20.72 11.59
CA PRO A 895 4.24 -19.48 11.23
C PRO A 895 3.64 -18.79 12.45
N ASP A 896 3.74 -17.46 12.49
CA ASP A 896 3.06 -16.65 13.50
C ASP A 896 1.54 -16.78 13.35
N TYR A 897 0.82 -16.70 14.48
CA TYR A 897 -0.64 -16.88 14.60
C TYR A 897 -1.23 -18.24 14.18
N GLY A 898 -0.49 -19.11 13.47
CA GLY A 898 -0.94 -20.41 12.98
C GLY A 898 -1.15 -21.49 14.05
N ASP A 899 -1.38 -22.74 13.64
CA ASP A 899 -1.48 -23.87 14.57
C ASP A 899 -0.11 -24.18 15.19
N GLY A 900 -0.10 -24.56 16.47
CA GLY A 900 1.14 -24.70 17.24
C GLY A 900 1.79 -23.38 17.71
N SER A 901 1.32 -22.22 17.24
CA SER A 901 1.60 -20.93 17.87
C SER A 901 0.81 -20.75 19.17
N GLU A 902 1.09 -19.70 19.95
CA GLU A 902 0.30 -19.42 21.17
C GLU A 902 -1.16 -19.05 20.89
N PHE A 903 -1.54 -18.74 19.64
CA PHE A 903 -2.91 -18.44 19.26
C PHE A 903 -3.82 -19.68 19.17
N ASP A 904 -3.24 -20.88 19.04
CA ASP A 904 -3.95 -22.16 19.11
C ASP A 904 -4.35 -22.55 20.56
N ALA A 905 -3.75 -21.90 21.57
CA ALA A 905 -3.86 -22.33 22.96
C ALA A 905 -5.27 -22.14 23.59
N ALA A 906 -6.04 -21.13 23.17
CA ALA A 906 -7.38 -20.87 23.72
C ALA A 906 -8.28 -20.02 22.79
N PRO A 907 -9.62 -20.16 22.86
CA PRO A 907 -10.57 -19.33 22.11
C PRO A 907 -10.54 -17.83 22.39
N SER A 908 -9.87 -17.42 23.46
CA SER A 908 -9.66 -16.01 23.75
C SER A 908 -8.47 -15.41 22.98
N HIS A 909 -7.58 -16.24 22.43
CA HIS A 909 -6.37 -15.82 21.72
C HIS A 909 -6.74 -15.57 20.25
N TRP A 910 -7.06 -16.63 19.49
CA TRP A 910 -7.54 -16.48 18.11
C TRP A 910 -8.83 -15.65 17.98
N GLY A 911 -9.69 -15.67 19.01
CA GLY A 911 -10.91 -14.85 19.05
C GLY A 911 -10.70 -13.39 19.43
N SER A 912 -9.44 -12.91 19.43
CA SER A 912 -9.04 -11.51 19.66
C SER A 912 -8.23 -10.92 18.50
N LEU A 913 -8.14 -11.65 17.37
CA LEU A 913 -7.50 -11.16 16.17
C LEU A 913 -8.36 -10.05 15.56
N GLY A 914 -7.75 -8.90 15.29
CA GLY A 914 -8.36 -7.74 14.65
C GLY A 914 -7.34 -7.04 13.75
N LEU A 915 -7.85 -6.35 12.73
CA LEU A 915 -7.08 -5.50 11.83
C LEU A 915 -7.27 -4.03 12.20
N GLY A 916 -6.19 -3.25 12.17
CA GLY A 916 -6.21 -1.80 12.30
C GLY A 916 -4.80 -1.22 12.40
N ASP A 917 -4.56 -0.10 11.72
CA ASP A 917 -3.29 0.61 11.63
C ASP A 917 -2.81 1.06 13.03
N VAL A 918 -1.83 0.38 13.65
CA VAL A 918 -1.33 0.71 15.00
C VAL A 918 -0.05 1.57 14.98
N ASP A 919 0.50 1.88 13.80
CA ASP A 919 1.78 2.57 13.66
C ASP A 919 1.72 3.89 12.86
N GLY A 920 0.63 4.09 12.13
CA GLY A 920 0.19 5.33 11.48
C GLY A 920 0.62 5.44 10.02
N ASP A 921 0.94 4.33 9.36
CA ASP A 921 1.36 4.31 7.95
C ASP A 921 0.19 4.27 6.94
N GLY A 922 -1.03 4.02 7.43
CA GLY A 922 -2.27 3.94 6.67
C GLY A 922 -2.76 2.51 6.40
N ASP A 923 -1.94 1.49 6.66
CA ASP A 923 -2.24 0.10 6.36
C ASP A 923 -2.67 -0.66 7.64
N ALA A 924 -3.63 -1.57 7.54
CA ALA A 924 -4.21 -2.21 8.72
C ALA A 924 -3.34 -3.36 9.27
N ASP A 925 -2.78 -3.16 10.46
CA ASP A 925 -1.94 -4.15 11.15
C ASP A 925 -2.73 -5.28 11.79
N LEU A 926 -2.11 -6.46 11.88
CA LEU A 926 -2.69 -7.61 12.58
C LEU A 926 -2.31 -7.61 14.06
N CYS A 927 -3.28 -7.33 14.94
CA CYS A 927 -3.11 -7.42 16.38
C CYS A 927 -3.99 -8.53 17.01
N GLY A 928 -3.50 -9.12 18.11
CA GLY A 928 -4.28 -10.00 18.98
C GLY A 928 -3.58 -10.28 20.30
N ARG A 929 -4.29 -10.81 21.30
CA ARG A 929 -3.67 -11.15 22.61
C ARG A 929 -3.20 -12.59 22.69
N GLY A 930 -1.92 -12.76 23.01
CA GLY A 930 -1.32 -14.01 23.46
C GLY A 930 -1.37 -14.16 24.99
N ALA A 931 -0.65 -15.16 25.49
CA ALA A 931 -0.53 -15.46 26.91
C ALA A 931 0.25 -14.37 27.68
N SER A 932 1.25 -13.77 27.04
CA SER A 932 2.14 -12.76 27.66
C SER A 932 1.62 -11.31 27.54
N GLY A 933 0.72 -11.05 26.59
CA GLY A 933 0.09 -9.76 26.36
C GLY A 933 -0.36 -9.58 24.90
N ALA A 934 -0.57 -8.34 24.48
CA ALA A 934 -0.87 -8.02 23.09
C ALA A 934 0.36 -8.27 22.18
N LEU A 935 0.12 -8.89 21.03
CA LEU A 935 1.08 -9.14 19.96
C LEU A 935 0.53 -8.51 18.67
N CYS A 936 1.33 -7.69 18.01
CA CYS A 936 0.99 -7.12 16.72
C CYS A 936 2.06 -7.47 15.68
N ALA A 937 1.63 -7.67 14.45
CA ALA A 937 2.47 -7.90 13.28
C ALA A 937 2.10 -6.82 12.27
N LEU A 938 3.06 -5.94 11.99
CA LEU A 938 2.82 -4.74 11.20
C LEU A 938 2.70 -5.11 9.71
N SER A 939 1.83 -4.44 8.97
CA SER A 939 1.74 -4.65 7.52
C SER A 939 3.03 -4.17 6.83
N ASN A 940 3.29 -4.72 5.65
CA ASN A 940 4.21 -4.14 4.69
C ASN A 940 3.65 -4.16 3.26
N ARG A 941 2.32 -4.23 3.15
CA ARG A 941 1.52 -4.32 1.90
C ARG A 941 1.71 -5.59 1.08
N LEU A 942 2.62 -6.46 1.49
CA LEU A 942 3.00 -7.69 0.78
C LEU A 942 3.00 -8.92 1.72
N GLY A 943 2.50 -8.72 2.95
CA GLY A 943 2.59 -9.63 4.08
C GLY A 943 2.57 -8.87 5.41
N PHE A 944 2.58 -9.62 6.52
CA PHE A 944 2.81 -9.07 7.84
C PHE A 944 4.24 -9.39 8.31
N GLY A 945 4.86 -8.44 9.02
CA GLY A 945 6.10 -8.63 9.74
C GLY A 945 6.02 -9.73 10.82
N ALA A 946 7.13 -9.99 11.50
CA ALA A 946 7.13 -10.93 12.62
C ALA A 946 6.25 -10.43 13.77
N ALA A 947 5.43 -11.30 14.37
CA ALA A 947 4.59 -10.92 15.50
C ALA A 947 5.45 -10.48 16.70
N ARG A 948 5.22 -9.27 17.21
CA ARG A 948 5.97 -8.70 18.33
C ARG A 948 5.09 -8.31 19.50
N PRO A 949 5.53 -8.50 20.76
CA PRO A 949 4.77 -8.05 21.92
C PRO A 949 4.61 -6.53 21.88
N ALA A 950 3.41 -6.04 21.56
CA ALA A 950 3.08 -4.62 21.51
C ALA A 950 2.68 -4.08 22.89
N SER A 951 2.29 -4.96 23.83
CA SER A 951 2.07 -4.55 25.23
C SER A 951 2.40 -5.66 26.22
N ILE A 952 3.61 -5.58 26.79
CA ILE A 952 4.16 -6.60 27.72
C ILE A 952 3.36 -6.63 29.03
N GLY A 953 2.75 -7.79 29.35
CA GLY A 953 2.01 -7.99 30.60
C GLY A 953 0.67 -7.23 30.67
N ALA A 954 0.19 -6.74 29.54
CA ALA A 954 -1.10 -6.09 29.36
C ALA A 954 -1.96 -6.97 28.46
N PHE A 955 -3.25 -7.16 28.80
CA PHE A 955 -4.14 -8.12 28.12
C PHE A 955 -3.68 -9.61 28.18
N GLY A 956 -2.67 -9.94 28.99
CA GLY A 956 -2.14 -11.30 29.14
C GLY A 956 -2.92 -12.18 30.14
N ASP A 957 -2.59 -13.47 30.16
CA ASP A 957 -3.28 -14.48 30.96
C ASP A 957 -3.14 -14.25 32.46
N ALA A 958 -1.94 -13.86 32.90
CA ALA A 958 -1.63 -13.58 34.30
C ALA A 958 -2.46 -12.41 34.87
N GLN A 959 -2.99 -11.55 33.99
CA GLN A 959 -3.83 -10.40 34.30
C GLN A 959 -5.34 -10.71 34.17
N GLY A 960 -5.71 -11.97 33.89
CA GLY A 960 -7.09 -12.46 33.90
C GLY A 960 -7.79 -12.53 32.54
N TRP A 961 -7.10 -12.18 31.44
CA TRP A 961 -7.69 -12.06 30.11
C TRP A 961 -7.92 -13.39 29.39
N LEU A 962 -7.37 -14.51 29.89
CA LEU A 962 -7.61 -15.85 29.36
C LEU A 962 -9.10 -16.20 29.26
N ALA A 963 -9.96 -15.66 30.13
CA ALA A 963 -11.39 -15.87 30.05
C ALA A 963 -12.00 -15.19 28.82
N ALA A 964 -12.61 -15.96 27.91
CA ALA A 964 -13.10 -15.48 26.61
C ALA A 964 -14.05 -14.26 26.67
N ARG A 965 -14.85 -14.11 27.73
CA ARG A 965 -15.71 -12.93 27.97
C ARG A 965 -14.97 -11.61 28.27
N TYR A 966 -13.64 -11.67 28.35
CA TYR A 966 -12.73 -10.53 28.44
C TYR A 966 -11.73 -10.57 27.28
N GLY A 967 -11.00 -11.68 27.10
CA GLY A 967 -9.93 -11.76 26.12
C GLY A 967 -10.38 -11.62 24.67
N ALA A 968 -11.49 -12.26 24.28
CA ALA A 968 -12.08 -12.15 22.95
C ALA A 968 -12.97 -10.90 22.79
N THR A 969 -12.61 -9.82 23.49
CA THR A 969 -13.18 -8.48 23.35
C THR A 969 -12.10 -7.41 23.18
N VAL A 970 -10.83 -7.82 23.18
CA VAL A 970 -9.71 -6.96 22.78
C VAL A 970 -9.83 -6.75 21.27
N GLN A 971 -9.92 -5.50 20.84
CA GLN A 971 -10.05 -5.11 19.44
C GLN A 971 -9.36 -3.75 19.20
N PRO A 972 -8.89 -3.49 17.96
CA PRO A 972 -8.34 -2.19 17.57
C PRO A 972 -9.41 -1.10 17.43
N GLY A 973 -9.00 0.16 17.59
CA GLY A 973 -9.76 1.36 17.23
C GLY A 973 -9.13 2.62 17.84
N ASP A 974 -8.94 3.67 17.05
CA ASP A 974 -8.34 4.95 17.48
C ASP A 974 -9.26 5.69 18.46
N VAL A 975 -9.03 5.57 19.77
CA VAL A 975 -9.88 6.20 20.79
C VAL A 975 -9.40 7.58 21.21
N ASP A 976 -8.25 8.09 20.73
CA ASP A 976 -7.78 9.45 21.05
C ASP A 976 -7.68 10.45 19.90
N GLY A 977 -7.77 9.97 18.66
CA GLY A 977 -7.85 10.73 17.43
C GLY A 977 -6.48 11.15 16.91
N ASP A 978 -5.44 10.35 17.18
CA ASP A 978 -4.07 10.59 16.71
C ASP A 978 -3.75 9.92 15.37
N GLY A 979 -4.71 9.19 14.81
CA GLY A 979 -4.62 8.46 13.54
C GLY A 979 -4.19 7.00 13.68
N ARG A 980 -3.91 6.49 14.89
CA ARG A 980 -3.50 5.11 15.14
C ARG A 980 -4.53 4.35 15.98
N ALA A 981 -4.73 3.09 15.64
CA ALA A 981 -5.64 2.19 16.31
C ALA A 981 -5.11 1.75 17.69
N ASP A 982 -5.82 2.15 18.74
CA ASP A 982 -5.55 1.68 20.10
C ASP A 982 -6.10 0.28 20.33
N LEU A 983 -5.55 -0.46 21.30
CA LEU A 983 -6.15 -1.72 21.73
C LEU A 983 -7.02 -1.52 22.98
N CYS A 984 -8.34 -1.64 22.83
CA CYS A 984 -9.27 -1.69 23.96
C CYS A 984 -9.85 -3.08 24.17
N GLY A 985 -9.98 -3.49 25.43
CA GLY A 985 -10.63 -4.74 25.84
C GLY A 985 -11.48 -4.59 27.09
N ARG A 986 -12.53 -5.40 27.21
CA ARG A 986 -13.43 -5.38 28.37
C ARG A 986 -12.92 -6.29 29.49
N ALA A 987 -12.75 -5.74 30.68
CA ALA A 987 -12.49 -6.48 31.91
C ALA A 987 -13.76 -6.66 32.77
N SER A 988 -13.62 -7.28 33.94
CA SER A 988 -14.74 -7.46 34.89
C SER A 988 -15.27 -6.15 35.48
N ASP A 989 -14.43 -5.11 35.54
CA ASP A 989 -14.73 -3.82 36.16
C ASP A 989 -14.96 -2.68 35.16
N GLY A 990 -14.76 -2.87 33.85
CA GLY A 990 -14.97 -1.84 32.83
C GLY A 990 -14.25 -2.09 31.51
N LEU A 991 -14.18 -1.06 30.67
CA LEU A 991 -13.43 -1.04 29.42
C LEU A 991 -12.04 -0.44 29.65
N TRP A 992 -11.00 -1.12 29.18
CA TRP A 992 -9.59 -0.74 29.35
C TRP A 992 -8.93 -0.57 27.98
N CYS A 993 -8.19 0.52 27.77
CA CYS A 993 -7.50 0.82 26.51
C CYS A 993 -6.01 1.05 26.73
N ALA A 994 -5.19 0.56 25.80
CA ALA A 994 -3.76 0.79 25.67
C ALA A 994 -3.52 1.54 24.36
N LEU A 995 -3.00 2.76 24.46
CA LEU A 995 -2.87 3.68 23.34
C LEU A 995 -1.72 3.32 22.41
N ALA A 996 -1.89 3.52 21.10
CA ALA A 996 -0.81 3.53 20.14
C ALA A 996 0.17 4.70 20.39
N PRO A 997 1.46 4.63 19.99
CA PRO A 997 2.48 5.59 20.43
C PRO A 997 3.07 6.53 19.35
#